data_AF-A0A1B8AIQ9-F1
#
_entry.id   AF-A0A1B8AIQ9-F1
#
_cell.length_a   1.000
_cell.length_b   1.000
_cell.length_c   1.000
_cell.angle_alpha   90.00
_cell.angle_beta   90.00
_cell.angle_gamma   90.00
#
_symmetry.space_group_name_H-M   'P 1'
#
loop_
_entity.id
_entity.type
_entity.pdbx_description
1 polymer ?
#
loop_
_entity_poly.entity_id
_entity_poly.type
_entity_poly.pdbx_seq_one_letter_code
_entity_poly.pdbx_strand_id
1 'polypeptide(L)'
;MTESKDYNWQQVKPGVWQRPIDEIEQFYSSLVVLYEGSGRMFFGITGHISLSIQGPKDVPSKDAQRHVDGALRKAWLALSYNHPTLASQVTQDPESGKWVKTYKLLDGEADKNDWVEKTLVHISNGQTGNEWANSDPPAPKVPTMFVLHLPSEEKDGSIIIRRDLVLRSPHDILDGIGTLMLLNNFIALAAEAYKKGDVYNPPVLDGSEASSLSPSYRIAANIPDTLPESQMIRLDAMAVQKASVASDSSIEVLALPFRKGQVMPGRHQRVALFFTEKETKQLLAACKNVKATPTHTFHAAAAIVVRDLQDKPVETKKVRYINYILRNERANCSEPYNSMKHPAAVYHSVSGQSLVVDMDLHPSTHQPDAVVRQKEFESVLKTIKDFYLTVKQDKDFYILAPTMFSQATPELPPSPRPLPIPPPKAHPSVSISSMGRVEGIIAPETEAFSARDPMHNDAIPAWINNLDPSTFKQCSKRSDLHRLDHPIRFSMELDLRKALPSDAHNLYDSLMDVRWGIDILPHALKDLPNVEIPNTHRDMWQSADETLGEDAVKSLVENHSRFEDIVMRTKQSSDWGRSAAAWNSHVHYPILHMLAKTLSVMPEDITSARIVPRFRTCFITIDDDDVESALSTSSHDTSATTNTSVQKMVDFALALEPDKQLAAIVKKYTNLLADGTVNQTAYGPLKNRPAPVFIKINTWADNLETSDVQLGVWVAAWHESLRSIMRRGGMVERIITVPLIQVSGGSWTVKFAVDGGNEVILYAGHATIGNSGSLTGMYQLQAAFKAITDWMEGPFKAWITQVLTRALAQS
;
A
#
# COMPACT_ATOMS: atom_id res chain seq x y z
N MET A 1 -7.71 -15.83 27.94
CA MET A 1 -8.22 -14.69 28.70
C MET A 1 -7.12 -13.64 28.72
N THR A 2 -7.27 -12.54 28.00
CA THR A 2 -6.38 -11.37 28.14
C THR A 2 -6.68 -10.69 29.46
N GLU A 3 -5.67 -10.41 30.28
CA GLU A 3 -5.82 -9.62 31.51
C GLU A 3 -6.53 -8.28 31.19
N SER A 4 -7.52 -7.91 32.02
CA SER A 4 -8.14 -6.58 31.93
C SER A 4 -7.06 -5.53 32.18
N LYS A 5 -6.87 -4.62 31.22
CA LYS A 5 -5.89 -3.53 31.32
C LYS A 5 -6.53 -2.37 32.06
N ASP A 6 -5.87 -1.88 33.11
CA ASP A 6 -6.24 -0.61 33.71
C ASP A 6 -5.75 0.54 32.82
N TYR A 7 -6.67 1.27 32.20
CA TYR A 7 -6.38 2.39 31.31
C TYR A 7 -6.22 3.73 32.05
N ASN A 8 -6.31 3.75 33.38
CA ASN A 8 -6.17 4.99 34.15
C ASN A 8 -4.72 5.49 34.16
N TRP A 9 -4.55 6.81 34.20
CA TRP A 9 -3.25 7.42 34.45
C TRP A 9 -2.79 7.11 35.86
N GLN A 10 -1.58 6.57 36.00
CA GLN A 10 -0.96 6.26 37.28
C GLN A 10 0.38 6.96 37.38
N GLN A 11 0.65 7.58 38.53
CA GLN A 11 1.98 8.13 38.80
C GLN A 11 2.93 6.98 39.15
N VAL A 12 3.79 6.60 38.21
CA VAL A 12 4.72 5.47 38.37
C VAL A 12 5.99 5.86 39.11
N LYS A 13 6.37 7.15 39.03
CA LYS A 13 7.49 7.78 39.73
C LYS A 13 7.14 9.26 39.97
N PRO A 14 7.76 9.95 40.95
CA PRO A 14 7.56 11.38 41.13
C PRO A 14 7.74 12.14 39.80
N GLY A 15 6.74 12.93 39.42
CA GLY A 15 6.75 13.68 38.16
C GLY A 15 6.53 12.85 36.88
N VAL A 16 6.22 11.55 36.96
CA VAL A 16 6.00 10.70 35.76
C VAL A 16 4.69 9.93 35.88
N TRP A 17 3.79 10.15 34.93
CA TRP A 17 2.51 9.47 34.83
C TRP A 17 2.49 8.58 33.58
N GLN A 18 1.94 7.38 33.72
CA GLN A 18 1.83 6.41 32.64
C GLN A 18 0.45 5.77 32.63
N ARG A 19 0.02 5.36 31.43
CA ARG A 19 -1.08 4.42 31.23
C ARG A 19 -0.86 3.57 29.97
N PRO A 20 -1.49 2.39 29.89
CA PRO A 20 -1.68 1.72 28.61
C PRO A 20 -2.45 2.61 27.63
N ILE A 21 -2.16 2.44 26.34
CA ILE A 21 -2.98 3.03 25.27
C ILE A 21 -4.17 2.13 24.95
N ASP A 22 -5.29 2.73 24.55
CA ASP A 22 -6.43 1.98 24.03
C ASP A 22 -6.27 1.62 22.55
N GLU A 23 -7.26 0.95 21.99
CA GLU A 23 -7.23 0.43 20.63
C GLU A 23 -7.18 1.53 19.56
N ILE A 24 -7.75 2.71 19.83
CA ILE A 24 -7.75 3.84 18.88
C ILE A 24 -6.35 4.45 18.83
N GLU A 25 -5.76 4.70 20.00
CA GLU A 25 -4.38 5.20 20.11
C GLU A 25 -3.37 4.19 19.57
N GLN A 26 -3.58 2.89 19.82
CA GLN A 26 -2.72 1.81 19.32
C GLN A 26 -2.76 1.70 17.81
N PHE A 27 -3.93 1.86 17.19
CA PHE A 27 -4.07 1.87 15.73
C PHE A 27 -3.14 2.93 15.10
N TYR A 28 -3.22 4.17 15.58
CA TYR A 28 -2.38 5.25 15.04
C TYR A 28 -0.89 5.08 15.34
N SER A 29 -0.57 4.66 16.57
CA SER A 29 0.82 4.40 16.98
C SER A 29 1.45 3.30 16.12
N SER A 30 0.69 2.24 15.85
CA SER A 30 1.13 1.13 15.00
C SER A 30 1.37 1.58 13.57
N LEU A 31 0.56 2.50 13.04
CA LEU A 31 0.75 3.00 11.67
C LEU A 31 1.95 3.91 11.51
N VAL A 32 2.23 4.77 12.49
CA VAL A 32 3.47 5.58 12.49
C VAL A 32 4.68 4.65 12.37
N VAL A 33 4.64 3.56 13.12
CA VAL A 33 5.69 2.55 13.15
C VAL A 33 5.73 1.71 11.87
N LEU A 34 4.58 1.29 11.34
CA LEU A 34 4.50 0.51 10.10
C LEU A 34 5.07 1.26 8.89
N TYR A 35 4.95 2.59 8.87
CA TYR A 35 5.43 3.44 7.79
C TYR A 35 6.74 4.17 8.13
N GLU A 36 7.40 3.84 9.23
CA GLU A 36 8.59 4.55 9.70
C GLU A 36 9.76 4.52 8.69
N GLY A 37 9.86 3.44 7.88
CA GLY A 37 10.83 3.31 6.80
C GLY A 37 10.68 4.34 5.68
N SER A 38 9.54 5.05 5.62
CA SER A 38 9.34 6.16 4.69
C SER A 38 9.99 7.47 5.15
N GLY A 39 10.44 7.54 6.41
CA GLY A 39 10.86 8.79 7.04
C GLY A 39 9.71 9.79 7.28
N ARG A 40 8.46 9.39 7.05
CA ARG A 40 7.25 10.22 7.18
C ARG A 40 6.33 9.66 8.26
N MET A 41 5.57 10.54 8.89
CA MET A 41 4.54 10.16 9.86
C MET A 41 3.21 9.91 9.16
N PHE A 42 2.78 8.65 9.09
CA PHE A 42 1.46 8.30 8.55
C PHE A 42 0.36 8.82 9.50
N PHE A 43 -0.66 9.47 8.93
CA PHE A 43 -1.73 10.18 9.65
C PHE A 43 -1.29 11.26 10.63
N GLY A 44 -0.09 11.85 10.49
CA GLY A 44 0.25 13.04 11.25
C GLY A 44 -0.81 14.14 11.09
N ILE A 45 -1.32 14.64 12.21
CA ILE A 45 -2.29 15.73 12.26
C ILE A 45 -1.61 17.02 11.82
N THR A 46 -2.32 17.80 11.01
CA THR A 46 -1.94 19.18 10.69
C THR A 46 -3.14 20.07 10.90
N GLY A 47 -3.11 20.90 11.94
CA GLY A 47 -4.04 22.01 12.14
C GLY A 47 -3.43 23.31 11.60
N HIS A 48 -4.24 24.16 10.99
CA HIS A 48 -3.82 25.49 10.51
C HIS A 48 -4.89 26.53 10.86
N ILE A 49 -4.46 27.73 11.27
CA ILE A 49 -5.33 28.89 11.37
C ILE A 49 -4.54 30.19 11.17
N SER A 50 -5.15 31.15 10.47
CA SER A 50 -4.58 32.46 10.24
C SER A 50 -5.11 33.47 11.25
N LEU A 51 -4.20 34.21 11.88
CA LEU A 51 -4.50 35.24 12.86
C LEU A 51 -4.20 36.63 12.32
N SER A 52 -5.12 37.56 12.60
CA SER A 52 -4.91 39.00 12.48
C SER A 52 -5.08 39.62 13.86
N ILE A 53 -4.02 40.21 14.41
CA ILE A 53 -3.98 40.75 15.76
C ILE A 53 -3.86 42.27 15.69
N GLN A 54 -4.77 42.97 16.36
CA GLN A 54 -4.70 44.43 16.42
C GLN A 54 -3.58 44.88 17.37
N GLY A 55 -2.59 45.56 16.79
CA GLY A 55 -1.50 46.20 17.53
C GLY A 55 -1.97 47.45 18.27
N PRO A 56 -1.32 47.83 19.39
CA PRO A 56 -1.65 49.07 20.09
C PRO A 56 -1.31 50.27 19.21
N LYS A 57 -2.10 51.35 19.33
CA LYS A 57 -1.77 52.62 18.69
C LYS A 57 -0.46 53.15 19.28
N ASP A 58 0.37 53.75 18.42
CA ASP A 58 1.63 54.43 18.81
C ASP A 58 2.74 53.52 19.39
N VAL A 59 2.62 52.19 19.25
CA VAL A 59 3.71 51.24 19.57
C VAL A 59 4.46 50.88 18.29
N PRO A 60 5.81 50.95 18.27
CA PRO A 60 6.59 50.53 17.11
C PRO A 60 6.27 49.09 16.70
N SER A 61 6.15 48.85 15.39
CA SER A 61 5.80 47.54 14.81
C SER A 61 6.58 46.37 15.44
N LYS A 62 7.88 46.54 15.65
CA LYS A 62 8.76 45.51 16.21
C LYS A 62 8.40 45.14 17.65
N ASP A 63 8.02 46.11 18.47
CA ASP A 63 7.67 45.88 19.87
C ASP A 63 6.25 45.31 19.99
N ALA A 64 5.33 45.77 19.14
CA ALA A 64 4.00 45.17 19.04
C ALA A 64 4.06 43.69 18.63
N GLN A 65 4.93 43.33 17.67
CA GLN A 65 5.18 41.94 17.28
C GLN A 65 5.75 41.10 18.44
N ARG A 66 6.73 41.65 19.18
CA ARG A 66 7.29 40.98 20.38
C ARG A 66 6.23 40.73 21.45
N HIS A 67 5.29 41.65 21.66
CA HIS A 67 4.20 41.46 22.61
C HIS A 67 3.27 40.31 22.18
N VAL A 68 2.95 40.20 20.88
CA VAL A 68 2.17 39.06 20.37
C VAL A 68 2.91 37.75 20.57
N ASP A 69 4.19 37.67 20.19
CA ASP A 69 4.98 36.44 20.32
C ASP A 69 5.16 36.05 21.81
N GLY A 70 5.35 37.02 22.70
CA GLY A 70 5.37 36.83 24.15
C GLY A 70 4.03 36.30 24.71
N ALA A 71 2.90 36.81 24.20
CA ALA A 71 1.58 36.33 24.57
C ALA A 71 1.32 34.89 24.09
N LEU A 72 1.71 34.54 22.86
CA LEU A 72 1.65 33.18 22.34
C LEU A 72 2.48 32.21 23.19
N ARG A 73 3.68 32.64 23.61
CA ARG A 73 4.54 31.87 24.52
C ARG A 73 3.87 31.60 25.87
N LYS A 74 3.33 32.65 26.51
CA LYS A 74 2.61 32.54 27.79
C LYS A 74 1.39 31.62 27.68
N ALA A 75 0.65 31.75 26.58
CA ALA A 75 -0.51 30.91 26.29
C ALA A 75 -0.13 29.44 26.08
N TRP A 76 1.03 29.15 25.48
CA TRP A 76 1.47 27.76 25.24
C TRP A 76 1.74 27.04 26.56
N LEU A 77 2.37 27.72 27.53
CA LEU A 77 2.56 27.22 28.90
C LEU A 77 1.24 27.05 29.66
N ALA A 78 0.33 28.02 29.54
CA ALA A 78 -1.00 27.89 30.15
C ALA A 78 -1.81 26.75 29.51
N LEU A 79 -1.65 26.54 28.21
CA LEU A 79 -2.30 25.45 27.50
C LEU A 79 -1.74 24.09 27.93
N SER A 80 -0.43 23.95 28.16
CA SER A 80 0.15 22.70 28.68
C SER A 80 -0.27 22.38 30.10
N TYR A 81 -0.55 23.40 30.93
CA TYR A 81 -1.17 23.20 32.24
C TYR A 81 -2.63 22.72 32.10
N ASN A 82 -3.41 23.35 31.22
CA ASN A 82 -4.82 22.98 31.03
C ASN A 82 -4.96 21.62 30.33
N HIS A 83 -4.01 21.24 29.47
CA HIS A 83 -4.05 20.07 28.61
C HIS A 83 -2.69 19.34 28.59
N PRO A 84 -2.23 18.77 29.72
CA PRO A 84 -0.89 18.18 29.85
C PRO A 84 -0.65 16.98 28.92
N THR A 85 -1.71 16.36 28.39
CA THR A 85 -1.60 15.30 27.37
C THR A 85 -0.87 15.79 26.11
N LEU A 86 -0.82 17.10 25.84
CA LEU A 86 -0.02 17.68 24.76
C LEU A 86 1.49 17.42 24.90
N ALA A 87 1.98 17.27 26.13
CA ALA A 87 3.37 16.96 26.42
C ALA A 87 3.58 15.46 26.70
N SER A 88 2.58 14.62 26.42
CA SER A 88 2.70 13.17 26.52
C SER A 88 3.22 12.54 25.22
N GLN A 89 3.78 11.34 25.34
CA GLN A 89 4.27 10.56 24.21
C GLN A 89 3.89 9.10 24.37
N VAL A 90 3.51 8.45 23.26
CA VAL A 90 3.35 7.00 23.19
C VAL A 90 4.66 6.36 22.76
N THR A 91 5.09 5.34 23.49
CA THR A 91 6.28 4.54 23.20
C THR A 91 5.96 3.06 23.31
N GLN A 92 6.58 2.26 22.45
CA GLN A 92 6.56 0.81 22.58
C GLN A 92 7.77 0.36 23.39
N ASP A 93 7.53 -0.42 24.43
CA ASP A 93 8.59 -1.07 25.18
C ASP A 93 9.28 -2.14 24.29
N PRO A 94 10.60 -2.05 24.06
CA PRO A 94 11.28 -2.95 23.12
C PRO A 94 11.31 -4.41 23.56
N GLU A 95 11.28 -4.70 24.87
CA GLU A 95 11.40 -6.05 25.42
C GLU A 95 10.05 -6.76 25.45
N SER A 96 9.03 -6.09 25.99
CA SER A 96 7.68 -6.64 26.15
C SER A 96 6.76 -6.38 24.96
N GLY A 97 7.14 -5.49 24.04
CA GLY A 97 6.31 -5.03 22.92
C GLY A 97 5.08 -4.22 23.34
N LYS A 98 4.92 -3.94 24.65
CA LYS A 98 3.76 -3.24 25.20
C LYS A 98 3.83 -1.76 24.93
N TRP A 99 2.69 -1.17 24.60
CA TRP A 99 2.57 0.26 24.35
C TRP A 99 2.17 1.02 25.62
N VAL A 100 2.87 2.11 25.89
CA VAL A 100 2.63 2.98 27.05
C VAL A 100 2.60 4.43 26.62
N LYS A 101 1.61 5.18 27.11
CA LYS A 101 1.56 6.64 27.03
C LYS A 101 2.16 7.22 28.30
N THR A 102 3.14 8.10 28.15
CA THR A 102 3.88 8.69 29.26
C THR A 102 3.76 10.20 29.24
N TYR A 103 3.42 10.81 30.37
CA TYR A 103 3.58 12.23 30.64
C TYR A 103 4.70 12.43 31.66
N LYS A 104 5.58 13.41 31.43
CA LYS A 104 6.64 13.81 32.34
C LYS A 104 6.45 15.27 32.70
N LEU A 105 6.53 15.56 33.99
CA LEU A 105 6.54 16.91 34.53
C LEU A 105 7.71 17.71 33.94
N LEU A 106 7.47 18.98 33.65
CA LEU A 106 8.51 19.94 33.29
C LEU A 106 9.08 20.54 34.58
N ASP A 107 10.18 19.98 35.10
CA ASP A 107 10.69 20.28 36.43
C ASP A 107 11.58 21.54 36.42
N GLY A 108 11.01 22.65 36.90
CA GLY A 108 11.70 23.94 36.98
C GLY A 108 11.73 24.73 35.66
N GLU A 109 12.34 25.92 35.70
CA GLU A 109 12.31 26.86 34.58
C GLU A 109 13.15 26.41 33.38
N ALA A 110 14.23 25.65 33.59
CA ALA A 110 15.06 25.13 32.51
C ALA A 110 14.27 24.17 31.62
N ASP A 111 13.63 23.15 32.21
CA ASP A 111 12.82 22.16 31.49
C ASP A 111 11.64 22.80 30.74
N LYS A 112 10.98 23.79 31.37
CA LYS A 112 9.91 24.57 30.72
C LYS A 112 10.41 25.33 29.50
N ASN A 113 11.54 26.02 29.62
CA ASN A 113 12.12 26.78 28.51
C ASN A 113 12.54 25.85 27.37
N ASP A 114 13.23 24.76 27.70
CA ASP A 114 13.62 23.72 26.75
C ASP A 114 12.42 23.12 25.99
N TRP A 115 11.33 22.84 26.71
CA TRP A 115 10.12 22.30 26.09
C TRP A 115 9.45 23.32 25.18
N VAL A 116 9.29 24.57 25.62
CA VAL A 116 8.69 25.64 24.82
C VAL A 116 9.52 25.90 23.56
N GLU A 117 10.85 25.99 23.67
CA GLU A 117 11.72 26.23 22.51
C GLU A 117 11.61 25.11 21.45
N LYS A 118 11.38 23.86 21.88
CA LYS A 118 11.20 22.71 20.99
C LYS A 118 9.79 22.58 20.41
N THR A 119 8.78 23.11 21.09
CA THR A 119 7.36 22.85 20.77
C THR A 119 6.57 24.09 20.33
N LEU A 120 7.11 25.30 20.50
CA LEU A 120 6.58 26.56 19.97
C LEU A 120 7.63 27.21 19.06
N VAL A 121 7.63 26.81 17.80
CA VAL A 121 8.70 27.13 16.85
C VAL A 121 8.30 28.29 15.95
N HIS A 122 9.01 29.41 16.05
CA HIS A 122 8.77 30.57 15.18
C HIS A 122 9.50 30.42 13.83
N ILE A 123 8.80 30.71 12.73
CA ILE A 123 9.31 30.63 11.36
C ILE A 123 9.15 32.00 10.68
N SER A 124 10.25 32.53 10.15
CA SER A 124 10.29 33.86 9.50
C SER A 124 10.94 33.78 8.12
N ASN A 125 10.45 32.87 7.27
CA ASN A 125 11.00 32.62 5.93
C ASN A 125 10.12 33.18 4.80
N GLY A 126 9.09 33.96 5.13
CA GLY A 126 8.20 34.62 4.17
C GLY A 126 7.07 33.74 3.61
N GLN A 127 6.98 32.47 4.00
CA GLN A 127 5.88 31.60 3.58
C GLN A 127 4.63 31.80 4.45
N THR A 128 3.46 31.64 3.85
CA THR A 128 2.20 31.41 4.56
C THR A 128 2.16 30.03 5.20
N GLY A 129 1.29 29.85 6.20
CA GLY A 129 1.08 28.58 6.88
C GLY A 129 0.68 27.48 5.91
N ASN A 130 -0.15 27.78 4.91
CA ASN A 130 -0.52 26.83 3.87
C ASN A 130 0.65 26.49 2.92
N GLU A 131 1.49 27.45 2.54
CA GLU A 131 2.68 27.17 1.71
C GLU A 131 3.71 26.32 2.47
N TRP A 132 3.93 26.65 3.74
CA TRP A 132 4.85 25.92 4.60
C TRP A 132 4.35 24.52 4.94
N ALA A 133 3.05 24.35 5.21
CA ALA A 133 2.44 23.03 5.38
C ALA A 133 2.64 22.13 4.13
N ASN A 134 2.70 22.75 2.94
CA ASN A 134 2.95 22.09 1.66
C ASN A 134 4.45 21.96 1.30
N SER A 135 5.37 22.55 2.08
CA SER A 135 6.81 22.53 1.80
C SER A 135 7.56 21.38 2.46
N ASP A 136 6.84 20.30 2.81
CA ASP A 136 7.35 19.13 3.52
C ASP A 136 7.88 19.43 4.94
N PRO A 137 7.04 20.02 5.82
CA PRO A 137 7.47 20.42 7.15
C PRO A 137 7.77 19.21 8.04
N PRO A 138 8.56 19.39 9.12
CA PRO A 138 8.82 18.34 10.10
C PRO A 138 7.54 17.67 10.63
N ALA A 139 7.65 16.41 11.04
CA ALA A 139 6.62 15.67 11.75
C ALA A 139 7.13 15.32 13.17
N PRO A 140 6.97 16.22 14.15
CA PRO A 140 7.50 16.00 15.48
C PRO A 140 6.81 14.85 16.21
N LYS A 141 7.54 14.20 17.13
CA LYS A 141 7.02 13.08 17.94
C LYS A 141 6.11 13.51 19.10
N VAL A 142 5.95 14.82 19.30
CA VAL A 142 5.05 15.45 20.26
C VAL A 142 4.34 16.62 19.57
N PRO A 143 3.10 16.96 19.95
CA PRO A 143 2.42 18.14 19.45
C PRO A 143 3.31 19.39 19.48
N THR A 144 3.45 20.04 18.32
CA THR A 144 4.33 21.20 18.12
C THR A 144 3.58 22.27 17.33
N MET A 145 3.54 23.48 17.86
CA MET A 145 2.99 24.67 17.23
C MET A 145 4.08 25.41 16.45
N PHE A 146 3.89 25.58 15.16
CA PHE A 146 4.73 26.42 14.32
C PHE A 146 4.04 27.77 14.10
N VAL A 147 4.74 28.86 14.42
CA VAL A 147 4.23 30.23 14.33
C VAL A 147 4.92 30.93 13.17
N LEU A 148 4.22 31.10 12.06
CA LEU A 148 4.75 31.75 10.87
C LEU A 148 4.51 33.25 10.93
N HIS A 149 5.58 34.00 10.71
CA HIS A 149 5.57 35.45 10.68
C HIS A 149 5.24 35.94 9.28
N LEU A 150 4.10 36.61 9.15
CA LEU A 150 3.65 37.23 7.92
C LEU A 150 3.88 38.76 7.94
N PRO A 151 4.01 39.41 6.77
CA PRO A 151 4.07 40.86 6.69
C PRO A 151 2.89 41.50 7.44
N SER A 152 3.19 42.46 8.29
CA SER A 152 2.16 43.23 9.00
C SER A 152 1.52 44.23 8.05
N GLU A 153 0.25 44.56 8.29
CA GLU A 153 -0.51 45.52 7.49
C GLU A 153 -0.75 46.79 8.33
N GLU A 154 -0.68 47.97 7.71
CA GLU A 154 -1.11 49.21 8.36
C GLU A 154 -2.55 49.53 7.97
N LYS A 155 -3.40 49.72 8.98
CA LYS A 155 -4.80 50.09 8.80
C LYS A 155 -5.24 51.10 9.85
N ASP A 156 -5.74 52.25 9.40
CA ASP A 156 -6.29 53.31 10.25
C ASP A 156 -5.36 53.78 11.38
N GLY A 157 -4.05 53.86 11.10
CA GLY A 157 -3.02 54.25 12.08
C GLY A 157 -2.68 53.18 13.13
N SER A 158 -3.25 51.97 12.99
CA SER A 158 -2.91 50.79 13.78
C SER A 158 -2.22 49.74 12.92
N ILE A 159 -1.28 49.00 13.51
CA ILE A 159 -0.65 47.87 12.83
C ILE A 159 -1.46 46.61 13.08
N ILE A 160 -1.73 45.85 12.02
CA ILE A 160 -2.31 44.51 12.09
C ILE A 160 -1.16 43.53 11.95
N ILE A 161 -0.91 42.80 13.03
CA ILE A 161 0.12 41.77 13.08
C ILE A 161 -0.48 40.49 12.53
N ARG A 162 0.18 39.90 11.53
CA ARG A 162 -0.25 38.67 10.89
C ARG A 162 0.60 37.49 11.36
N ARG A 163 -0.07 36.41 11.77
CA ARG A 163 0.56 35.14 12.16
C ARG A 163 -0.25 34.00 11.58
N ASP A 164 0.41 33.03 10.96
CA ASP A 164 -0.22 31.74 10.70
C ASP A 164 0.26 30.74 11.76
N LEU A 165 -0.68 30.01 12.35
CA LEU A 165 -0.41 28.95 13.29
C LEU A 165 -0.57 27.62 12.58
N VAL A 166 0.47 26.78 12.60
CA VAL A 166 0.42 25.41 12.09
C VAL A 166 0.75 24.42 13.20
N LEU A 167 -0.25 23.70 13.70
CA LEU A 167 -0.08 22.64 14.68
C LEU A 167 0.25 21.32 13.97
N ARG A 168 1.35 20.66 14.34
CA ARG A 168 1.71 19.32 13.89
C ARG A 168 1.69 18.37 15.08
N SER A 169 0.99 17.24 14.95
CA SER A 169 0.87 16.28 16.06
C SER A 169 0.84 14.83 15.57
N PRO A 170 1.40 13.88 16.34
CA PRO A 170 0.99 12.48 16.28
C PRO A 170 -0.53 12.33 16.50
N HIS A 171 -1.17 11.42 15.76
CA HIS A 171 -2.63 11.24 15.77
C HIS A 171 -3.13 10.48 17.01
N ASP A 172 -2.26 9.72 17.67
CA ASP A 172 -2.49 9.08 18.96
C ASP A 172 -2.61 10.10 20.13
N ILE A 173 -2.41 11.39 19.87
CA ILE A 173 -2.59 12.48 20.85
C ILE A 173 -3.82 13.34 20.55
N LEU A 174 -4.06 13.66 19.27
CA LEU A 174 -5.09 14.59 18.82
C LEU A 174 -5.88 14.00 17.66
N ASP A 175 -7.20 14.17 17.69
CA ASP A 175 -8.05 14.09 16.51
C ASP A 175 -8.39 15.49 15.96
N GLY A 176 -9.14 15.55 14.89
CA GLY A 176 -9.40 16.76 14.12
C GLY A 176 -10.30 17.75 14.82
N ILE A 177 -11.32 17.25 15.52
CA ILE A 177 -12.19 18.11 16.34
C ILE A 177 -11.38 18.63 17.54
N GLY A 178 -10.61 17.77 18.19
CA GLY A 178 -9.68 18.11 19.26
C GLY A 178 -8.67 19.16 18.85
N THR A 179 -8.18 19.09 17.62
CA THR A 179 -7.28 20.09 17.01
C THR A 179 -7.95 21.46 16.94
N LEU A 180 -9.20 21.55 16.46
CA LEU A 180 -9.94 22.81 16.40
C LEU A 180 -10.23 23.36 17.81
N MET A 181 -10.63 22.49 18.74
CA MET A 181 -10.89 22.86 20.13
C MET A 181 -9.62 23.39 20.81
N LEU A 182 -8.47 22.75 20.55
CA LEU A 182 -7.19 23.15 21.08
C LEU A 182 -6.74 24.51 20.53
N LEU A 183 -6.89 24.74 19.22
CA LEU A 183 -6.58 26.02 18.60
C LEU A 183 -7.45 27.15 19.18
N ASN A 184 -8.75 26.90 19.37
CA ASN A 184 -9.64 27.86 20.03
C ASN A 184 -9.16 28.19 21.46
N ASN A 185 -8.85 27.17 22.26
CA ASN A 185 -8.36 27.37 23.63
C ASN A 185 -7.03 28.14 23.65
N PHE A 186 -6.11 27.83 22.73
CA PHE A 186 -4.84 28.53 22.61
C PHE A 186 -5.02 30.00 22.25
N ILE A 187 -5.90 30.31 21.29
CA ILE A 187 -6.21 31.69 20.89
C ILE A 187 -6.83 32.47 22.05
N ALA A 188 -7.75 31.86 22.80
CA ALA A 188 -8.35 32.50 23.98
C ALA A 188 -7.30 32.84 25.05
N LEU A 189 -6.40 31.92 25.36
CA LEU A 189 -5.30 32.15 26.30
C LEU A 189 -4.30 33.20 25.78
N ALA A 190 -4.00 33.19 24.48
CA ALA A 190 -3.11 34.19 23.86
C ALA A 190 -3.72 35.58 23.87
N ALA A 191 -5.02 35.69 23.58
CA ALA A 191 -5.76 36.94 23.65
C ALA A 191 -5.79 37.51 25.07
N GLU A 192 -6.00 36.65 26.07
CA GLU A 192 -5.95 37.05 27.49
C GLU A 192 -4.54 37.49 27.91
N ALA A 193 -3.52 36.72 27.57
CA ALA A 193 -2.12 37.04 27.88
C ALA A 193 -1.68 38.34 27.21
N TYR A 194 -2.10 38.57 25.96
CA TYR A 194 -1.83 39.81 25.22
C TYR A 194 -2.49 41.02 25.88
N LYS A 195 -3.77 40.89 26.28
CA LYS A 195 -4.52 41.95 26.97
C LYS A 195 -3.91 42.32 28.32
N LYS A 196 -3.42 41.33 29.08
CA LYS A 196 -2.84 41.53 30.41
C LYS A 196 -1.34 41.87 30.39
N GLY A 197 -0.66 41.66 29.27
CA GLY A 197 0.77 41.98 29.10
C GLY A 197 1.64 41.28 30.15
N ASP A 198 2.53 42.04 30.80
CA ASP A 198 3.47 41.52 31.80
C ASP A 198 2.80 41.02 33.08
N VAL A 199 1.57 41.46 33.37
CA VAL A 199 0.81 41.03 34.56
C VAL A 199 0.27 39.59 34.40
N TYR A 200 0.20 39.08 33.17
CA TYR A 200 -0.16 37.68 32.95
C TYR A 200 0.99 36.74 33.35
N ASN A 201 0.73 35.94 34.37
CA ASN A 201 1.60 34.85 34.80
C ASN A 201 0.94 33.51 34.41
N PRO A 202 1.60 32.69 33.57
CA PRO A 202 1.13 31.33 33.31
C PRO A 202 1.02 30.51 34.62
N PRO A 203 0.10 29.54 34.68
CA PRO A 203 0.03 28.59 35.78
C PRO A 203 1.37 27.89 36.04
N VAL A 204 1.63 27.55 37.30
CA VAL A 204 2.82 26.78 37.67
C VAL A 204 2.60 25.32 37.28
N LEU A 205 3.54 24.75 36.52
CA LEU A 205 3.59 23.33 36.21
C LEU A 205 4.35 22.62 37.34
N ASP A 206 3.64 22.22 38.38
CA ASP A 206 4.17 21.57 39.59
C ASP A 206 3.68 20.12 39.77
N GLY A 207 3.01 19.57 38.75
CA GLY A 207 2.39 18.26 38.76
C GLY A 207 0.89 18.31 39.02
N SER A 208 0.33 19.42 39.51
CA SER A 208 -1.12 19.58 39.68
C SER A 208 -1.88 19.54 38.35
N GLU A 209 -1.22 19.91 37.25
CA GLU A 209 -1.78 19.82 35.91
C GLU A 209 -2.16 18.39 35.53
N ALA A 210 -1.49 17.37 36.08
CA ALA A 210 -1.75 15.95 35.76
C ALA A 210 -3.21 15.53 36.01
N SER A 211 -3.95 16.26 36.85
CA SER A 211 -5.39 16.10 37.05
C SER A 211 -6.23 16.35 35.78
N SER A 212 -5.68 17.06 34.80
CA SER A 212 -6.29 17.39 33.50
C SER A 212 -5.78 16.50 32.36
N LEU A 213 -4.99 15.45 32.65
CA LEU A 213 -4.61 14.46 31.65
C LEU A 213 -5.85 13.79 31.06
N SER A 214 -6.00 13.86 29.74
CA SER A 214 -7.11 13.20 29.03
C SER A 214 -7.04 11.69 29.21
N PRO A 215 -8.15 11.05 29.64
CA PRO A 215 -8.21 9.60 29.71
C PRO A 215 -8.29 8.98 28.31
N SER A 216 -8.15 7.66 28.23
CA SER A 216 -8.42 6.91 26.99
C SER A 216 -9.89 7.04 26.59
N TYR A 217 -10.22 6.76 25.32
CA TYR A 217 -11.60 6.74 24.85
C TYR A 217 -12.44 5.71 25.61
N ARG A 218 -11.85 4.55 25.97
CA ARG A 218 -12.51 3.53 26.80
C ARG A 218 -13.06 4.11 28.10
N ILE A 219 -12.24 4.88 28.82
CA ILE A 219 -12.65 5.52 30.07
C ILE A 219 -13.62 6.66 29.78
N ALA A 220 -13.30 7.53 28.82
CA ALA A 220 -14.10 8.71 28.52
C ALA A 220 -15.56 8.35 28.16
N ALA A 221 -15.76 7.29 27.38
CA ALA A 221 -17.06 6.82 26.92
C ALA A 221 -17.65 5.67 27.75
N ASN A 222 -17.04 5.31 28.89
CA ASN A 222 -17.47 4.19 29.75
C ASN A 222 -17.67 2.88 28.97
N ILE A 223 -16.71 2.53 28.12
CA ILE A 223 -16.79 1.33 27.31
C ILE A 223 -16.66 0.08 28.20
N PRO A 224 -17.57 -0.90 28.12
CA PRO A 224 -17.46 -2.13 28.88
C PRO A 224 -16.24 -2.97 28.46
N ASP A 225 -15.68 -3.72 29.39
CA ASP A 225 -14.55 -4.63 29.13
C ASP A 225 -14.92 -5.72 28.12
N THR A 226 -16.14 -6.23 28.22
CA THR A 226 -16.69 -7.23 27.30
C THR A 226 -17.89 -6.69 26.56
N LEU A 227 -17.88 -6.82 25.23
CA LEU A 227 -19.03 -6.48 24.40
C LEU A 227 -20.20 -7.44 24.66
N PRO A 228 -21.44 -6.93 24.74
CA PRO A 228 -22.64 -7.78 24.74
C PRO A 228 -22.71 -8.63 23.45
N GLU A 229 -23.27 -9.83 23.54
CA GLU A 229 -23.42 -10.74 22.40
C GLU A 229 -24.15 -10.10 21.22
N SER A 230 -25.20 -9.31 21.49
CA SER A 230 -25.94 -8.56 20.47
C SER A 230 -25.07 -7.57 19.69
N GLN A 231 -24.06 -6.99 20.34
CA GLN A 231 -23.10 -6.08 19.72
C GLN A 231 -22.05 -6.85 18.90
N MET A 232 -21.67 -8.05 19.34
CA MET A 232 -20.79 -8.94 18.57
C MET A 232 -21.45 -9.38 17.26
N ILE A 233 -22.71 -9.81 17.31
CA ILE A 233 -23.51 -10.17 16.12
C ILE A 233 -23.60 -8.99 15.14
N ARG A 234 -23.76 -7.76 15.66
CA ARG A 234 -23.76 -6.56 14.83
C ARG A 234 -22.41 -6.35 14.13
N LEU A 235 -21.29 -6.52 14.82
CA LEU A 235 -19.95 -6.44 14.22
C LEU A 235 -19.76 -7.46 13.11
N ASP A 236 -20.16 -8.71 13.34
CA ASP A 236 -20.06 -9.77 12.33
C ASP A 236 -20.91 -9.44 11.10
N ALA A 237 -22.14 -8.94 11.29
CA ALA A 237 -22.99 -8.49 10.19
C ALA A 237 -22.34 -7.34 9.38
N MET A 238 -21.68 -6.40 10.05
CA MET A 238 -20.92 -5.33 9.37
C MET A 238 -19.72 -5.87 8.60
N ALA A 239 -18.99 -6.84 9.15
CA ALA A 239 -17.87 -7.49 8.48
C ALA A 239 -18.33 -8.26 7.23
N VAL A 240 -19.44 -9.00 7.32
CA VAL A 240 -20.08 -9.69 6.19
C VAL A 240 -20.50 -8.70 5.11
N GLN A 241 -21.10 -7.56 5.48
CA GLN A 241 -21.48 -6.51 4.53
C GLN A 241 -20.26 -5.92 3.81
N LYS A 242 -19.14 -5.69 4.51
CA LYS A 242 -17.91 -5.22 3.88
C LYS A 242 -17.35 -6.23 2.88
N ALA A 243 -17.25 -7.50 3.31
CA ALA A 243 -16.70 -8.57 2.49
C ALA A 243 -17.54 -8.78 1.23
N SER A 244 -18.88 -8.78 1.34
CA SER A 244 -19.77 -8.96 0.19
C SER A 244 -19.67 -7.81 -0.81
N VAL A 245 -19.61 -6.57 -0.32
CA VAL A 245 -19.50 -5.37 -1.16
C VAL A 245 -18.17 -5.33 -1.92
N ALA A 246 -17.06 -5.75 -1.28
CA ALA A 246 -15.72 -5.74 -1.86
C ALA A 246 -15.43 -6.93 -2.80
N SER A 247 -16.16 -8.04 -2.67
CA SER A 247 -15.94 -9.28 -3.45
C SER A 247 -16.89 -9.46 -4.65
N ASP A 248 -17.84 -8.54 -4.84
CA ASP A 248 -18.80 -8.56 -5.94
C ASP A 248 -18.10 -8.32 -7.29
N SER A 249 -17.82 -9.42 -8.02
CA SER A 249 -17.13 -9.37 -9.30
C SER A 249 -17.98 -8.83 -10.44
N SER A 250 -19.28 -8.62 -10.22
CA SER A 250 -20.18 -8.06 -11.24
C SER A 250 -20.10 -6.54 -11.35
N ILE A 251 -19.44 -5.87 -10.40
CA ILE A 251 -19.35 -4.42 -10.32
C ILE A 251 -17.90 -3.99 -10.06
N GLU A 252 -17.41 -3.06 -10.87
CA GLU A 252 -16.04 -2.58 -10.75
C GLU A 252 -15.91 -1.51 -9.66
N VAL A 253 -15.02 -1.74 -8.68
CA VAL A 253 -14.77 -0.78 -7.61
C VAL A 253 -13.92 0.38 -8.13
N LEU A 254 -14.46 1.59 -7.99
CA LEU A 254 -13.83 2.83 -8.40
C LEU A 254 -12.56 3.12 -7.59
N ALA A 255 -11.53 3.59 -8.26
CA ALA A 255 -10.27 4.01 -7.65
C ALA A 255 -9.87 5.40 -8.15
N LEU A 256 -9.27 6.22 -7.28
CA LEU A 256 -8.67 7.47 -7.72
C LEU A 256 -7.45 7.17 -8.61
N PRO A 257 -7.33 7.75 -9.81
CA PRO A 257 -6.12 7.60 -10.62
C PRO A 257 -4.88 8.07 -9.85
N PHE A 258 -3.84 7.24 -9.82
CA PHE A 258 -2.59 7.53 -9.12
C PHE A 258 -1.37 7.04 -9.90
N ARG A 259 -0.20 7.62 -9.62
CA ARG A 259 1.07 7.22 -10.26
C ARG A 259 1.50 5.85 -9.74
N LYS A 260 1.58 4.84 -10.61
CA LYS A 260 1.99 3.47 -10.27
C LYS A 260 3.52 3.33 -10.31
N GLY A 261 4.07 2.46 -9.46
CA GLY A 261 5.48 2.05 -9.49
C GLY A 261 6.40 2.72 -8.46
N GLN A 262 6.01 3.85 -7.86
CA GLN A 262 6.73 4.40 -6.70
C GLN A 262 6.22 3.78 -5.40
N VAL A 263 7.13 3.22 -4.60
CA VAL A 263 6.81 2.61 -3.29
C VAL A 263 6.96 3.61 -2.15
N MET A 264 7.92 4.54 -2.26
CA MET A 264 8.13 5.60 -1.29
C MET A 264 7.06 6.70 -1.43
N PRO A 265 6.28 7.02 -0.39
CA PRO A 265 5.33 8.12 -0.45
C PRO A 265 6.07 9.46 -0.57
N GLY A 266 5.60 10.31 -1.49
CA GLY A 266 6.05 11.69 -1.63
C GLY A 266 5.53 12.60 -0.51
N ARG A 267 5.80 13.91 -0.63
CA ARG A 267 5.23 14.90 0.29
C ARG A 267 3.71 14.95 0.15
N HIS A 268 3.02 15.07 1.27
CA HIS A 268 1.60 15.39 1.27
C HIS A 268 1.40 16.80 0.71
N GLN A 269 0.32 16.98 -0.06
CA GLN A 269 -0.06 18.29 -0.57
C GLN A 269 -1.54 18.54 -0.30
N ARG A 270 -1.86 19.81 -0.06
CA ARG A 270 -3.21 20.28 0.19
C ARG A 270 -3.52 21.44 -0.74
N VAL A 271 -4.69 21.36 -1.38
CA VAL A 271 -5.26 22.43 -2.19
C VAL A 271 -6.53 22.93 -1.50
N ALA A 272 -6.78 24.23 -1.56
CA ALA A 272 -7.99 24.86 -1.06
C ALA A 272 -8.83 25.39 -2.23
N LEU A 273 -10.14 25.24 -2.17
CA LEU A 273 -11.09 25.91 -3.03
C LEU A 273 -12.07 26.69 -2.15
N PHE A 274 -12.20 27.99 -2.42
CA PHE A 274 -13.04 28.89 -1.65
C PHE A 274 -14.25 29.32 -2.48
N PHE A 275 -15.42 29.26 -1.86
CA PHE A 275 -16.65 29.77 -2.44
C PHE A 275 -16.85 31.20 -1.94
N THR A 276 -17.26 32.09 -2.83
CA THR A 276 -17.71 33.44 -2.44
C THR A 276 -18.95 33.33 -1.54
N GLU A 277 -19.25 34.41 -0.81
CA GLU A 277 -20.46 34.46 0.01
C GLU A 277 -21.73 34.24 -0.83
N LYS A 278 -21.76 34.76 -2.06
CA LYS A 278 -22.87 34.58 -3.00
C LYS A 278 -23.03 33.11 -3.40
N GLU A 279 -21.95 32.44 -3.79
CA GLU A 279 -21.99 31.03 -4.17
C GLU A 279 -22.35 30.15 -2.97
N THR A 280 -21.84 30.47 -1.79
CA THR A 280 -22.19 29.77 -0.54
C THR A 280 -23.67 29.91 -0.23
N LYS A 281 -24.25 31.12 -0.34
CA LYS A 281 -25.69 31.35 -0.18
C LYS A 281 -26.52 30.54 -1.17
N GLN A 282 -26.10 30.49 -2.44
CA GLN A 282 -26.77 29.71 -3.48
C GLN A 282 -26.71 28.21 -3.19
N LEU A 283 -25.54 27.68 -2.83
CA LEU A 283 -25.35 26.29 -2.45
C LEU A 283 -26.24 25.92 -1.26
N LEU A 284 -26.24 26.74 -0.20
CA LEU A 284 -27.07 26.50 0.98
C LEU A 284 -28.57 26.52 0.67
N ALA A 285 -29.02 27.41 -0.22
CA ALA A 285 -30.41 27.43 -0.68
C ALA A 285 -30.77 26.14 -1.45
N ALA A 286 -29.90 25.70 -2.37
CA ALA A 286 -30.09 24.46 -3.11
C ALA A 286 -30.12 23.23 -2.17
N CYS A 287 -29.18 23.13 -1.24
CA CYS A 287 -29.15 22.06 -0.23
C CYS A 287 -30.44 22.02 0.60
N LYS A 288 -30.97 23.18 1.02
CA LYS A 288 -32.24 23.27 1.76
C LYS A 288 -33.42 22.74 0.95
N ASN A 289 -33.51 23.07 -0.34
CA ASN A 289 -34.60 22.63 -1.22
C ASN A 289 -34.67 21.11 -1.33
N VAL A 290 -33.52 20.42 -1.33
CA VAL A 290 -33.44 18.94 -1.39
C VAL A 290 -33.28 18.27 -0.02
N LYS A 291 -33.41 19.04 1.07
CA LYS A 291 -33.25 18.59 2.46
C LYS A 291 -31.93 17.85 2.69
N ALA A 292 -30.84 18.40 2.18
CA ALA A 292 -29.48 17.89 2.34
C ALA A 292 -28.56 18.94 3.00
N THR A 293 -27.37 18.51 3.41
CA THR A 293 -26.31 19.38 3.92
C THR A 293 -25.24 19.58 2.85
N PRO A 294 -24.38 20.61 2.97
CA PRO A 294 -23.20 20.73 2.12
C PRO A 294 -22.34 19.46 2.14
N THR A 295 -22.17 18.83 3.30
CA THR A 295 -21.43 17.55 3.44
C THR A 295 -22.00 16.44 2.55
N HIS A 296 -23.33 16.22 2.57
CA HIS A 296 -23.96 15.21 1.71
C HIS A 296 -23.73 15.54 0.22
N THR A 297 -23.84 16.83 -0.12
CA THR A 297 -23.72 17.33 -1.50
C THR A 297 -22.31 17.16 -2.04
N PHE A 298 -21.28 17.54 -1.27
CA PHE A 298 -19.88 17.36 -1.67
C PHE A 298 -19.45 15.89 -1.70
N HIS A 299 -19.95 15.04 -0.79
CA HIS A 299 -19.66 13.61 -0.85
C HIS A 299 -20.31 12.96 -2.09
N ALA A 300 -21.54 13.35 -2.45
CA ALA A 300 -22.18 12.91 -3.69
C ALA A 300 -21.40 13.35 -4.93
N ALA A 301 -20.98 14.61 -4.97
CA ALA A 301 -20.14 15.12 -6.04
C ALA A 301 -18.81 14.35 -6.13
N ALA A 302 -18.16 14.04 -5.01
CA ALA A 302 -16.91 13.28 -5.00
C ALA A 302 -17.08 11.89 -5.61
N ALA A 303 -18.15 11.15 -5.28
CA ALA A 303 -18.42 9.85 -5.86
C ALA A 303 -18.60 9.91 -7.39
N ILE A 304 -19.39 10.88 -7.87
CA ILE A 304 -19.65 11.12 -9.30
C ILE A 304 -18.37 11.55 -10.03
N VAL A 305 -17.58 12.46 -9.44
CA VAL A 305 -16.32 12.91 -10.04
C VAL A 305 -15.32 11.77 -10.14
N VAL A 306 -15.18 10.92 -9.12
CA VAL A 306 -14.29 9.76 -9.17
C VAL A 306 -14.72 8.78 -10.26
N ARG A 307 -16.03 8.53 -10.42
CA ARG A 307 -16.55 7.78 -11.56
C ARG A 307 -16.15 8.42 -12.88
N ASP A 308 -16.36 9.73 -13.02
CA ASP A 308 -16.12 10.44 -14.28
C ASP A 308 -14.64 10.52 -14.66
N LEU A 309 -13.73 10.39 -13.69
CA LEU A 309 -12.28 10.30 -13.88
C LEU A 309 -11.79 8.94 -14.39
N GLN A 310 -12.63 7.89 -14.39
CA GLN A 310 -12.23 6.59 -14.92
C GLN A 310 -12.12 6.61 -16.45
N ASP A 311 -11.30 5.72 -16.99
CA ASP A 311 -11.21 5.47 -18.43
C ASP A 311 -12.59 5.10 -18.99
N LYS A 312 -12.99 5.77 -20.07
CA LYS A 312 -14.32 5.58 -20.64
C LYS A 312 -14.41 4.20 -21.30
N PRO A 313 -15.40 3.36 -20.93
CA PRO A 313 -15.55 2.04 -21.50
C PRO A 313 -16.17 2.11 -22.90
N VAL A 314 -16.08 1.00 -23.65
CA VAL A 314 -16.74 0.86 -24.97
C VAL A 314 -18.25 0.74 -24.81
N GLU A 315 -18.69 0.05 -23.75
CA GLU A 315 -20.10 -0.14 -23.39
C GLU A 315 -20.35 0.30 -21.95
N THR A 316 -21.60 0.62 -21.62
CA THR A 316 -21.94 1.02 -20.25
C THR A 316 -21.67 -0.14 -19.29
N LYS A 317 -20.92 0.12 -18.20
CA LYS A 317 -20.66 -0.87 -17.15
C LYS A 317 -21.02 -0.32 -15.77
N LYS A 318 -21.38 -1.22 -14.85
CA LYS A 318 -21.64 -0.89 -13.46
C LYS A 318 -20.33 -0.65 -12.71
N VAL A 319 -20.31 0.42 -11.94
CA VAL A 319 -19.17 0.79 -11.10
C VAL A 319 -19.64 1.18 -9.71
N ARG A 320 -18.77 1.00 -8.71
CA ARG A 320 -19.11 1.17 -7.30
C ARG A 320 -18.11 2.10 -6.60
N TYR A 321 -18.64 3.14 -5.98
CA TYR A 321 -17.92 3.94 -5.01
C TYR A 321 -18.12 3.36 -3.61
N ILE A 322 -17.03 3.02 -2.93
CA ILE A 322 -17.03 2.47 -1.56
C ILE A 322 -16.31 3.46 -0.64
N ASN A 323 -16.93 3.80 0.48
CA ASN A 323 -16.29 4.59 1.53
C ASN A 323 -16.80 4.25 2.94
N TYR A 324 -16.40 5.05 3.92
CA TYR A 324 -17.04 5.18 5.23
C TYR A 324 -17.12 6.66 5.60
N ILE A 325 -17.71 6.95 6.77
CA ILE A 325 -17.73 8.33 7.30
C ILE A 325 -17.15 8.35 8.71
N LEU A 326 -16.45 9.44 9.04
CA LEU A 326 -15.92 9.70 10.38
C LEU A 326 -17.06 10.14 11.32
N ARG A 327 -16.95 9.76 12.59
CA ARG A 327 -17.88 10.11 13.66
C ARG A 327 -17.14 10.80 14.80
N ASN A 328 -17.65 11.94 15.24
CA ASN A 328 -17.21 12.56 16.49
C ASN A 328 -17.94 11.88 17.67
N GLU A 329 -17.20 11.20 18.53
CA GLU A 329 -17.76 10.40 19.63
C GLU A 329 -17.78 11.16 20.95
N ARG A 330 -17.34 12.43 20.98
CA ARG A 330 -17.38 13.26 22.21
C ARG A 330 -18.76 13.33 22.84
N ALA A 331 -19.83 13.33 22.04
CA ALA A 331 -21.20 13.35 22.57
C ALA A 331 -21.58 12.08 23.37
N ASN A 332 -20.84 10.99 23.20
CA ASN A 332 -21.02 9.73 23.95
C ASN A 332 -20.04 9.61 25.13
N CYS A 333 -19.16 10.59 25.32
CA CYS A 333 -18.27 10.65 26.46
C CYS A 333 -18.96 11.29 27.67
N SER A 334 -18.57 10.88 28.88
CA SER A 334 -19.01 11.50 30.12
C SER A 334 -18.46 12.92 30.24
N GLU A 335 -19.15 13.80 30.97
CA GLU A 335 -18.52 15.05 31.41
C GLU A 335 -17.32 14.74 32.32
N PRO A 336 -16.21 15.50 32.22
CA PRO A 336 -15.97 16.65 31.33
C PRO A 336 -15.40 16.32 29.94
N TYR A 337 -15.22 15.03 29.61
CA TYR A 337 -14.51 14.54 28.43
C TYR A 337 -15.22 14.81 27.09
N ASN A 338 -16.51 15.13 27.14
CA ASN A 338 -17.31 15.55 25.99
C ASN A 338 -17.12 17.02 25.57
N SER A 339 -16.22 17.77 26.22
CA SER A 339 -16.14 19.23 26.12
C SER A 339 -14.74 19.76 25.73
N MET A 340 -14.62 21.09 25.58
CA MET A 340 -13.38 21.83 25.34
C MET A 340 -12.30 21.64 26.42
N LYS A 341 -12.62 20.95 27.53
CA LYS A 341 -11.69 20.62 28.61
C LYS A 341 -10.75 19.46 28.27
N HIS A 342 -11.11 18.59 27.32
CA HIS A 342 -10.25 17.48 26.88
C HIS A 342 -10.11 17.44 25.35
N PRO A 343 -9.49 18.48 24.74
CA PRO A 343 -9.25 18.54 23.30
C PRO A 343 -8.12 17.61 22.87
N ALA A 344 -7.09 17.41 23.71
CA ALA A 344 -5.96 16.52 23.47
C ALA A 344 -6.33 15.06 23.73
N ALA A 345 -7.19 14.52 22.88
CA ALA A 345 -7.65 13.14 22.92
C ALA A 345 -8.16 12.69 21.53
N VAL A 346 -8.29 11.37 21.36
CA VAL A 346 -8.69 10.72 20.11
C VAL A 346 -10.11 10.14 20.27
N TYR A 347 -11.11 11.02 20.40
CA TYR A 347 -12.51 10.65 20.70
C TYR A 347 -13.35 10.65 19.43
N HIS A 348 -13.00 9.76 18.51
CA HIS A 348 -13.69 9.60 17.24
C HIS A 348 -13.81 8.13 16.85
N SER A 349 -14.69 7.84 15.90
CA SER A 349 -14.85 6.52 15.29
C SER A 349 -15.14 6.63 13.80
N VAL A 350 -15.53 5.52 13.16
CA VAL A 350 -15.99 5.46 11.78
C VAL A 350 -17.32 4.72 11.69
N SER A 351 -18.06 4.83 10.58
CA SER A 351 -19.43 4.28 10.42
C SER A 351 -19.63 2.78 10.58
N GLY A 352 -18.58 1.97 10.76
CA GLY A 352 -18.71 0.52 10.80
C GLY A 352 -18.91 -0.03 9.41
N GLN A 353 -20.11 0.11 8.86
CA GLN A 353 -20.49 -0.37 7.54
C GLN A 353 -19.86 0.45 6.41
N SER A 354 -19.75 -0.18 5.24
CA SER A 354 -19.36 0.50 4.01
C SER A 354 -20.52 1.35 3.48
N LEU A 355 -20.25 2.63 3.21
CA LEU A 355 -21.05 3.47 2.32
C LEU A 355 -20.85 2.96 0.89
N VAL A 356 -21.95 2.59 0.23
CA VAL A 356 -21.92 2.03 -1.13
C VAL A 356 -22.77 2.90 -2.05
N VAL A 357 -22.19 3.31 -3.17
CA VAL A 357 -22.91 4.03 -4.24
C VAL A 357 -22.59 3.36 -5.56
N ASP A 358 -23.58 2.67 -6.12
CA ASP A 358 -23.50 2.03 -7.43
C ASP A 358 -23.98 3.00 -8.51
N MET A 359 -23.22 3.10 -9.60
CA MET A 359 -23.45 4.03 -10.70
C MET A 359 -23.18 3.33 -12.04
N ASP A 360 -23.62 3.96 -13.12
CA ASP A 360 -23.26 3.56 -14.48
C ASP A 360 -22.10 4.41 -15.01
N LEU A 361 -21.05 3.76 -15.52
CA LEU A 361 -19.99 4.41 -16.26
C LEU A 361 -20.25 4.24 -17.76
N HIS A 362 -20.51 5.35 -18.44
CA HIS A 362 -20.93 5.35 -19.84
C HIS A 362 -19.77 5.61 -20.83
N PRO A 363 -19.92 5.17 -22.10
CA PRO A 363 -18.98 5.50 -23.17
C PRO A 363 -18.90 7.00 -23.47
N SER A 364 -17.83 7.43 -24.15
CA SER A 364 -17.60 8.83 -24.52
C SER A 364 -18.67 9.44 -25.43
N THR A 365 -19.41 8.60 -26.17
CA THR A 365 -20.52 9.01 -27.05
C THR A 365 -21.80 9.34 -26.28
N HIS A 366 -21.90 8.94 -25.00
CA HIS A 366 -23.06 9.23 -24.18
C HIS A 366 -22.99 10.65 -23.63
N GLN A 367 -23.90 11.51 -24.08
CA GLN A 367 -24.04 12.89 -23.61
C GLN A 367 -25.40 13.08 -22.93
N PRO A 368 -25.51 12.82 -21.63
CA PRO A 368 -26.76 13.01 -20.91
C PRO A 368 -27.09 14.51 -20.80
N ASP A 369 -28.36 14.85 -20.98
CA ASP A 369 -28.83 16.21 -20.80
C ASP A 369 -28.80 16.65 -19.32
N ALA A 370 -29.12 17.92 -19.08
CA ALA A 370 -29.12 18.48 -17.72
C ALA A 370 -30.13 17.82 -16.78
N VAL A 371 -31.28 17.36 -17.29
CA VAL A 371 -32.34 16.74 -16.49
C VAL A 371 -31.92 15.34 -16.04
N VAL A 372 -31.29 14.56 -16.93
CA VAL A 372 -30.75 13.24 -16.61
C VAL A 372 -29.64 13.35 -15.56
N ARG A 373 -28.69 14.28 -15.75
CA ARG A 373 -27.62 14.52 -14.77
C ARG A 373 -28.14 14.98 -13.41
N GLN A 374 -29.17 15.82 -13.39
CA GLN A 374 -29.81 16.25 -12.15
C GLN A 374 -30.43 15.06 -11.40
N LYS A 375 -31.20 14.22 -12.09
CA LYS A 375 -31.83 13.03 -11.49
C LYS A 375 -30.81 12.04 -10.94
N GLU A 376 -29.72 11.83 -11.67
CA GLU A 376 -28.61 10.99 -11.20
C GLU A 376 -27.98 11.56 -9.93
N PHE A 377 -27.66 12.86 -9.93
CA PHE A 377 -27.10 13.52 -8.76
C PHE A 377 -28.01 13.42 -7.53
N GLU A 378 -29.32 13.66 -7.71
CA GLU A 378 -30.32 13.55 -6.65
C GLU A 378 -30.42 12.10 -6.10
N SER A 379 -30.27 11.10 -6.96
CA SER A 379 -30.25 9.68 -6.55
C SER A 379 -29.02 9.37 -5.68
N VAL A 380 -27.82 9.73 -6.15
CA VAL A 380 -26.58 9.53 -5.39
C VAL A 380 -26.60 10.31 -4.07
N LEU A 381 -27.09 11.55 -4.10
CA LEU A 381 -27.26 12.38 -2.92
C LEU A 381 -28.21 11.74 -1.89
N LYS A 382 -29.30 11.12 -2.35
CA LYS A 382 -30.23 10.42 -1.48
C LYS A 382 -29.55 9.23 -0.80
N THR A 383 -28.86 8.37 -1.54
CA THR A 383 -28.14 7.21 -0.98
C THR A 383 -27.15 7.63 0.10
N ILE A 384 -26.34 8.65 -0.19
CA ILE A 384 -25.37 9.19 0.78
C ILE A 384 -26.08 9.78 1.99
N LYS A 385 -27.08 10.64 1.79
CA LYS A 385 -27.83 11.25 2.89
C LYS A 385 -28.44 10.20 3.81
N ASP A 386 -29.09 9.19 3.23
CA ASP A 386 -29.75 8.13 3.99
C ASP A 386 -28.72 7.37 4.84
N PHE A 387 -27.53 7.05 4.29
CA PHE A 387 -26.43 6.45 5.05
C PHE A 387 -25.95 7.33 6.22
N TYR A 388 -25.71 8.63 5.99
CA TYR A 388 -25.32 9.56 7.07
C TYR A 388 -26.37 9.62 8.19
N LEU A 389 -27.66 9.59 7.83
CA LEU A 389 -28.74 9.61 8.80
C LEU A 389 -28.80 8.31 9.60
N THR A 390 -28.65 7.15 8.96
CA THR A 390 -28.57 5.86 9.64
C THR A 390 -27.42 5.85 10.66
N VAL A 391 -26.21 6.26 10.25
CA VAL A 391 -25.05 6.31 11.14
C VAL A 391 -25.28 7.28 12.31
N LYS A 392 -25.84 8.46 12.04
CA LYS A 392 -26.13 9.46 13.08
C LYS A 392 -27.18 8.99 14.08
N GLN A 393 -28.15 8.18 13.66
CA GLN A 393 -29.23 7.67 14.51
C GLN A 393 -28.79 6.48 15.36
N ASP A 394 -27.69 5.82 15.00
CA ASP A 394 -27.13 4.69 15.76
C ASP A 394 -26.38 5.18 17.01
N LYS A 395 -27.14 5.29 18.10
CA LYS A 395 -26.67 5.77 19.41
C LYS A 395 -25.82 4.75 20.16
N ASP A 396 -25.92 3.46 19.84
CA ASP A 396 -25.18 2.41 20.56
C ASP A 396 -23.83 2.07 19.91
N PHE A 397 -23.57 2.66 18.75
CA PHE A 397 -22.37 2.38 17.97
C PHE A 397 -21.05 2.72 18.69
N TYR A 398 -21.06 3.72 19.57
CA TYR A 398 -19.86 4.20 20.27
C TYR A 398 -19.11 3.08 21.02
N ILE A 399 -19.85 2.06 21.46
CA ILE A 399 -19.35 0.86 22.16
C ILE A 399 -18.49 -0.02 21.25
N LEU A 400 -18.78 -0.03 19.95
CA LEU A 400 -18.13 -0.89 18.97
C LEU A 400 -16.76 -0.36 18.53
N ALA A 401 -16.50 0.94 18.73
CA ALA A 401 -15.33 1.61 18.18
C ALA A 401 -14.00 0.93 18.59
N PRO A 402 -13.74 0.60 19.87
CA PRO A 402 -12.48 -0.01 20.26
C PRO A 402 -12.23 -1.37 19.60
N THR A 403 -13.24 -2.23 19.55
CA THR A 403 -13.14 -3.54 18.88
C THR A 403 -12.90 -3.39 17.39
N MET A 404 -13.54 -2.43 16.73
CA MET A 404 -13.28 -2.16 15.33
C MET A 404 -11.87 -1.65 15.07
N PHE A 405 -11.34 -0.74 15.90
CA PHE A 405 -9.96 -0.28 15.77
C PHE A 405 -8.96 -1.39 16.07
N SER A 406 -9.26 -2.28 17.02
CA SER A 406 -8.48 -3.49 17.29
C SER A 406 -8.40 -4.38 16.05
N GLN A 407 -9.56 -4.72 15.47
CA GLN A 407 -9.65 -5.47 14.22
C GLN A 407 -8.97 -4.75 13.05
N ALA A 408 -8.93 -3.41 13.09
CA ALA A 408 -8.29 -2.56 12.09
C ALA A 408 -6.77 -2.38 12.30
N THR A 409 -6.22 -2.78 13.44
CA THR A 409 -4.82 -2.50 13.78
C THR A 409 -3.92 -3.54 13.12
N PRO A 410 -2.96 -3.13 12.26
CA PRO A 410 -2.04 -4.07 11.65
C PRO A 410 -1.08 -4.67 12.69
N GLU A 411 -0.75 -5.94 12.55
CA GLU A 411 0.32 -6.56 13.33
C GLU A 411 1.68 -5.98 12.92
N LEU A 412 2.52 -5.67 13.92
CA LEU A 412 3.84 -5.10 13.70
C LEU A 412 4.89 -6.22 13.66
N PRO A 413 5.68 -6.35 12.58
CA PRO A 413 6.76 -7.33 12.52
C PRO A 413 7.84 -7.07 13.59
N PRO A 414 8.41 -8.11 14.22
CA PRO A 414 9.47 -7.96 15.21
C PRO A 414 10.84 -7.79 14.53
N SER A 415 11.39 -6.57 14.54
CA SER A 415 12.80 -6.24 14.21
C SER A 415 13.32 -6.63 12.80
N PRO A 416 14.33 -5.94 12.24
CA PRO A 416 14.88 -4.65 12.66
C PRO A 416 14.03 -3.47 12.19
N ARG A 417 14.05 -2.41 13.01
CA ARG A 417 13.54 -1.08 12.68
C ARG A 417 14.56 -0.35 11.78
N PRO A 418 14.15 0.50 10.83
CA PRO A 418 12.77 0.78 10.45
C PRO A 418 12.14 -0.35 9.63
N LEU A 419 10.82 -0.56 9.78
CA LEU A 419 10.08 -1.51 8.96
C LEU A 419 10.09 -1.14 7.46
N PRO A 420 10.04 -2.12 6.54
CA PRO A 420 9.88 -1.86 5.12
C PRO A 420 8.55 -1.15 4.86
N ILE A 421 8.55 -0.19 3.94
CA ILE A 421 7.37 0.60 3.59
C ILE A 421 6.30 -0.32 2.97
N PRO A 422 5.07 -0.35 3.51
CA PRO A 422 3.97 -1.09 2.89
C PRO A 422 3.72 -0.65 1.44
N PRO A 423 3.35 -1.56 0.54
CA PRO A 423 3.09 -1.20 -0.85
C PRO A 423 1.89 -0.23 -0.97
N PRO A 424 1.88 0.66 -1.99
CA PRO A 424 0.73 1.50 -2.25
C PRO A 424 -0.54 0.68 -2.50
N LYS A 425 -1.69 1.23 -2.10
CA LYS A 425 -2.98 0.57 -2.32
C LYS A 425 -3.31 0.46 -3.79
N ALA A 426 -3.86 -0.69 -4.18
CA ALA A 426 -4.34 -0.93 -5.55
C ALA A 426 -5.54 -0.06 -5.92
N HIS A 427 -6.43 0.22 -4.95
CA HIS A 427 -7.65 1.02 -5.14
C HIS A 427 -7.73 2.14 -4.09
N PRO A 428 -6.99 3.24 -4.25
CA PRO A 428 -7.13 4.38 -3.35
C PRO A 428 -8.53 5.01 -3.48
N SER A 429 -9.18 5.22 -2.33
CA SER A 429 -10.49 5.86 -2.22
C SER A 429 -10.36 7.39 -2.06
N VAL A 430 -11.44 8.12 -2.34
CA VAL A 430 -11.56 9.54 -1.97
C VAL A 430 -12.51 9.67 -0.80
N SER A 431 -12.01 9.88 0.43
CA SER A 431 -12.85 10.10 1.62
C SER A 431 -13.16 11.57 1.87
N ILE A 432 -14.24 11.82 2.61
CA ILE A 432 -14.58 13.15 3.12
C ILE A 432 -14.41 13.17 4.64
N SER A 433 -13.61 14.12 5.11
CA SER A 433 -13.51 14.48 6.53
C SER A 433 -14.21 15.82 6.71
N SER A 434 -15.44 15.78 7.20
CA SER A 434 -16.27 16.99 7.31
C SER A 434 -16.16 17.58 8.71
N MET A 435 -15.65 18.81 8.78
CA MET A 435 -15.63 19.62 10.01
C MET A 435 -16.99 20.27 10.33
N GLY A 436 -17.96 20.19 9.40
CA GLY A 436 -19.24 20.86 9.55
C GLY A 436 -19.10 22.39 9.64
N ARG A 437 -19.73 23.00 10.64
CA ARG A 437 -19.67 24.45 10.91
C ARG A 437 -18.57 24.73 11.92
N VAL A 438 -17.46 25.28 11.46
CA VAL A 438 -16.25 25.48 12.30
C VAL A 438 -16.42 26.65 13.27
N GLU A 439 -17.27 27.62 12.94
CA GLU A 439 -17.55 28.80 13.78
C GLU A 439 -18.24 28.43 15.10
N GLY A 440 -18.79 27.21 15.20
CA GLY A 440 -19.30 26.66 16.45
C GLY A 440 -18.21 26.08 17.38
N ILE A 441 -16.97 25.99 16.91
CA ILE A 441 -15.82 25.43 17.65
C ILE A 441 -14.74 26.48 17.86
N ILE A 442 -14.39 27.24 16.81
CA ILE A 442 -13.42 28.32 16.85
C ILE A 442 -14.16 29.64 16.72
N ALA A 443 -14.00 30.51 17.72
CA ALA A 443 -14.54 31.86 17.67
C ALA A 443 -13.79 32.68 16.59
N PRO A 444 -14.50 33.31 15.62
CA PRO A 444 -13.86 34.15 14.61
C PRO A 444 -13.16 35.39 15.19
N GLU A 445 -13.64 35.88 16.33
CA GLU A 445 -13.12 37.05 17.02
C GLU A 445 -12.96 36.72 18.50
N THR A 446 -11.80 36.99 19.07
CA THR A 446 -11.49 36.81 20.50
C THR A 446 -10.63 37.97 20.98
N GLU A 447 -11.27 38.96 21.62
CA GLU A 447 -10.63 40.22 22.02
C GLU A 447 -9.89 40.87 20.82
N ALA A 448 -8.56 41.03 20.88
CA ALA A 448 -7.75 41.63 19.81
C ALA A 448 -7.39 40.68 18.66
N PHE A 449 -7.81 39.41 18.73
CA PHE A 449 -7.44 38.36 17.78
C PHE A 449 -8.62 38.04 16.87
N SER A 450 -8.44 38.24 15.57
CA SER A 450 -9.34 37.71 14.53
C SER A 450 -8.75 36.44 13.95
N ALA A 451 -9.53 35.37 13.95
CA ALA A 451 -9.15 34.03 13.53
C ALA A 451 -9.89 33.65 12.25
N ARG A 452 -9.15 33.30 11.20
CA ARG A 452 -9.67 32.99 9.86
C ARG A 452 -9.04 31.73 9.29
N ASP A 453 -9.71 31.16 8.29
CA ASP A 453 -9.27 29.99 7.53
C ASP A 453 -8.82 28.79 8.40
N PRO A 454 -9.62 28.37 9.40
CA PRO A 454 -9.30 27.21 10.22
C PRO A 454 -9.36 25.93 9.39
N MET A 455 -8.35 25.08 9.52
CA MET A 455 -8.20 23.83 8.78
C MET A 455 -7.62 22.75 9.69
N HIS A 456 -8.04 21.50 9.50
CA HIS A 456 -7.27 20.33 9.96
C HIS A 456 -7.22 19.27 8.86
N ASN A 457 -6.20 18.42 8.87
CA ASN A 457 -6.08 17.27 7.97
C ASN A 457 -6.15 15.96 8.77
N ASP A 458 -7.35 15.36 8.81
CA ASP A 458 -7.55 13.99 9.28
C ASP A 458 -8.27 13.23 8.18
N ALA A 459 -7.50 12.60 7.30
CA ALA A 459 -8.06 11.67 6.35
C ALA A 459 -7.66 10.27 6.80
N ILE A 460 -8.57 9.55 7.45
CA ILE A 460 -8.45 8.09 7.49
C ILE A 460 -8.87 7.61 6.07
N PRO A 461 -8.12 6.72 5.38
CA PRO A 461 -8.49 6.14 4.09
C PRO A 461 -9.45 4.95 4.28
N ALA A 462 -10.19 4.55 3.24
CA ALA A 462 -11.27 3.53 3.24
C ALA A 462 -10.94 2.11 3.79
N TRP A 463 -9.79 1.86 4.41
CA TRP A 463 -9.28 0.53 4.74
C TRP A 463 -9.65 -0.04 6.11
N ILE A 464 -10.45 0.65 6.92
CA ILE A 464 -11.24 -0.06 7.96
C ILE A 464 -12.19 -1.08 7.29
N ASN A 465 -12.32 -1.05 5.95
CA ASN A 465 -13.11 -1.99 5.16
C ASN A 465 -12.30 -3.05 4.40
N ASN A 466 -10.96 -3.09 4.47
CA ASN A 466 -10.12 -4.06 3.73
C ASN A 466 -8.82 -4.38 4.49
N LEU A 467 -8.91 -4.89 5.71
CA LEU A 467 -7.89 -5.82 6.17
C LEU A 467 -8.25 -7.18 5.61
N ASP A 468 -7.38 -7.66 4.73
CA ASP A 468 -7.28 -9.08 4.42
C ASP A 468 -6.72 -9.75 5.69
N PRO A 469 -7.52 -10.49 6.49
CA PRO A 469 -7.02 -11.29 7.58
C PRO A 469 -6.50 -12.59 6.96
N SER A 470 -5.36 -12.51 6.29
CA SER A 470 -4.61 -13.71 5.93
C SER A 470 -3.13 -13.51 6.24
N THR A 471 -2.74 -14.19 7.31
CA THR A 471 -1.39 -14.50 7.76
C THR A 471 -0.53 -15.01 6.61
N PHE A 472 0.44 -14.21 6.17
CA PHE A 472 1.56 -14.70 5.38
C PHE A 472 2.85 -14.10 5.92
N LYS A 473 3.69 -14.91 6.56
CA LYS A 473 5.09 -14.51 6.80
C LYS A 473 5.73 -14.30 5.42
N GLN A 474 6.25 -13.10 5.19
CA GLN A 474 6.88 -12.76 3.91
C GLN A 474 8.27 -13.42 3.86
N CYS A 475 8.40 -14.49 3.06
CA CYS A 475 9.71 -15.01 2.65
C CYS A 475 10.44 -13.87 1.92
N SER A 476 11.43 -13.24 2.54
CA SER A 476 12.01 -11.97 2.09
C SER A 476 13.47 -12.10 1.68
N LYS A 477 14.18 -13.10 2.21
CA LYS A 477 15.58 -13.42 1.92
C LYS A 477 15.73 -14.82 1.31
N ARG A 478 16.82 -15.07 0.58
CA ARG A 478 17.10 -16.44 0.05
C ARG A 478 17.18 -17.47 1.16
N SER A 479 17.69 -17.10 2.34
CA SER A 479 17.75 -17.98 3.52
C SER A 479 16.39 -18.47 3.99
N ASP A 480 15.32 -17.68 3.78
CA ASP A 480 13.97 -18.04 4.19
C ASP A 480 13.44 -19.22 3.35
N LEU A 481 13.94 -19.39 2.13
CA LEU A 481 13.55 -20.48 1.24
C LEU A 481 14.06 -21.86 1.70
N HIS A 482 15.11 -21.90 2.53
CA HIS A 482 15.59 -23.14 3.14
C HIS A 482 14.63 -23.70 4.18
N ARG A 483 13.73 -22.85 4.70
CA ARG A 483 12.79 -23.18 5.76
C ARG A 483 11.42 -23.58 5.23
N LEU A 484 11.25 -23.70 3.92
CA LEU A 484 10.01 -24.20 3.34
C LEU A 484 9.88 -25.72 3.58
N ASP A 485 8.64 -26.20 3.65
CA ASP A 485 8.25 -27.62 3.60
C ASP A 485 8.90 -28.38 2.44
N HIS A 486 9.12 -27.69 1.32
CA HIS A 486 9.99 -28.13 0.24
C HIS A 486 11.09 -27.07 -0.01
N PRO A 487 12.27 -27.21 0.61
CA PRO A 487 13.32 -26.19 0.57
C PRO A 487 13.78 -25.84 -0.85
N ILE A 488 14.12 -24.56 -1.06
CA ILE A 488 14.81 -24.11 -2.27
C ILE A 488 16.25 -23.74 -1.91
N ARG A 489 17.22 -24.31 -2.62
CA ARG A 489 18.65 -23.97 -2.49
C ARG A 489 19.16 -23.30 -3.76
N PHE A 490 19.98 -22.28 -3.60
CA PHE A 490 20.75 -21.72 -4.71
C PHE A 490 22.13 -22.35 -4.70
N SER A 491 22.54 -22.95 -5.82
CA SER A 491 23.91 -23.42 -6.01
C SER A 491 24.57 -22.68 -7.16
N MET A 492 25.87 -22.43 -7.01
CA MET A 492 26.73 -21.89 -8.06
C MET A 492 27.78 -22.93 -8.37
N GLU A 493 27.75 -23.48 -9.58
CA GLU A 493 28.63 -24.55 -10.01
C GLU A 493 29.61 -24.05 -11.07
N LEU A 494 30.87 -24.48 -10.97
CA LEU A 494 31.88 -24.17 -11.98
C LEU A 494 31.57 -24.85 -13.32
N ASP A 495 31.05 -26.08 -13.26
CA ASP A 495 30.62 -26.86 -14.42
C ASP A 495 29.12 -27.17 -14.29
N LEU A 496 28.30 -26.23 -14.76
CA LEU A 496 26.84 -26.35 -14.76
C LEU A 496 26.36 -27.56 -15.55
N ARG A 497 27.01 -27.89 -16.67
CA ARG A 497 26.63 -29.04 -17.50
C ARG A 497 26.72 -30.34 -16.71
N LYS A 498 27.77 -30.51 -15.91
CA LYS A 498 27.97 -31.68 -15.04
C LYS A 498 26.98 -31.72 -13.86
N ALA A 499 26.60 -30.57 -13.33
CA ALA A 499 25.66 -30.47 -12.22
C ALA A 499 24.20 -30.68 -12.63
N LEU A 500 23.86 -30.39 -13.90
CA LEU A 500 22.53 -30.60 -14.44
C LEU A 500 22.26 -32.09 -14.74
N PRO A 501 21.03 -32.58 -14.51
CA PRO A 501 20.66 -33.92 -14.91
C PRO A 501 20.52 -34.03 -16.44
N SER A 502 20.56 -35.26 -16.97
CA SER A 502 20.62 -35.53 -18.41
C SER A 502 19.40 -35.02 -19.21
N ASP A 503 18.26 -34.80 -18.56
CA ASP A 503 17.06 -34.21 -19.18
C ASP A 503 17.23 -32.74 -19.56
N ALA A 504 18.19 -32.04 -18.95
CA ALA A 504 18.47 -30.63 -19.22
C ALA A 504 19.66 -30.42 -20.18
N HIS A 505 20.49 -31.44 -20.43
CA HIS A 505 21.75 -31.29 -21.17
C HIS A 505 21.54 -30.70 -22.56
N ASN A 506 20.58 -31.21 -23.33
CA ASN A 506 20.33 -30.71 -24.69
C ASN A 506 19.90 -29.24 -24.70
N LEU A 507 19.00 -28.84 -23.78
CA LEU A 507 18.58 -27.44 -23.69
C LEU A 507 19.72 -26.54 -23.21
N TYR A 508 20.50 -27.00 -22.24
CA TYR A 508 21.67 -26.27 -21.73
C TYR A 508 22.72 -26.08 -22.83
N ASP A 509 23.08 -27.14 -23.56
CA ASP A 509 24.06 -27.11 -24.64
C ASP A 509 23.62 -26.12 -25.73
N SER A 510 22.35 -26.18 -26.18
CA SER A 510 21.80 -25.21 -27.13
C SER A 510 21.85 -23.76 -26.60
N LEU A 511 21.56 -23.52 -25.32
CA LEU A 511 21.64 -22.17 -24.74
C LEU A 511 23.09 -21.69 -24.58
N MET A 512 24.07 -22.59 -24.43
CA MET A 512 25.49 -22.24 -24.44
C MET A 512 25.98 -21.89 -25.85
N ASP A 513 25.55 -22.62 -26.88
CA ASP A 513 25.83 -22.29 -28.28
C ASP A 513 25.31 -20.89 -28.62
N VAL A 514 24.08 -20.56 -28.20
CA VAL A 514 23.50 -19.21 -28.34
C VAL A 514 24.33 -18.15 -27.62
N ARG A 515 24.80 -18.45 -26.41
CA ARG A 515 25.63 -17.52 -25.63
C ARG A 515 26.96 -17.23 -26.32
N TRP A 516 27.58 -18.24 -26.94
CA TRP A 516 28.78 -18.08 -27.77
C TRP A 516 28.51 -17.49 -29.15
N GLY A 517 27.23 -17.35 -29.50
CA GLY A 517 26.78 -16.76 -30.74
C GLY A 517 26.90 -17.72 -31.92
N ILE A 518 26.95 -19.02 -31.71
CA ILE A 518 27.08 -20.03 -32.77
C ILE A 518 25.74 -20.16 -33.51
N ASP A 519 25.78 -20.08 -34.85
CA ASP A 519 24.61 -20.30 -35.73
C ASP A 519 23.35 -19.45 -35.41
N ILE A 520 23.52 -18.24 -34.85
CA ILE A 520 22.41 -17.35 -34.48
C ILE A 520 21.92 -16.44 -35.61
N LEU A 521 22.72 -16.24 -36.67
CA LEU A 521 22.44 -15.30 -37.77
C LEU A 521 22.05 -16.05 -39.06
N PRO A 522 20.89 -15.73 -39.68
CA PRO A 522 20.53 -16.29 -40.97
C PRO A 522 21.52 -15.91 -42.07
N HIS A 523 22.02 -16.90 -42.82
CA HIS A 523 23.00 -16.66 -43.90
C HIS A 523 22.50 -15.66 -44.95
N ALA A 524 21.19 -15.70 -45.26
CA ALA A 524 20.56 -14.86 -46.27
C ALA A 524 20.64 -13.35 -45.97
N LEU A 525 20.94 -12.95 -44.72
CA LEU A 525 21.08 -11.55 -44.34
C LEU A 525 22.51 -11.00 -44.52
N LYS A 526 23.50 -11.87 -44.79
CA LYS A 526 24.92 -11.53 -44.71
C LYS A 526 25.38 -10.46 -45.70
N ASP A 527 24.89 -10.53 -46.93
CA ASP A 527 25.33 -9.67 -48.04
C ASP A 527 24.22 -8.71 -48.52
N LEU A 528 23.15 -8.54 -47.73
CA LEU A 528 22.06 -7.63 -48.09
C LEU A 528 22.44 -6.18 -47.81
N PRO A 529 22.34 -5.26 -48.78
CA PRO A 529 22.86 -3.89 -48.68
C PRO A 529 22.15 -3.02 -47.63
N ASN A 530 20.94 -3.40 -47.20
CA ASN A 530 20.13 -2.64 -46.25
C ASN A 530 20.10 -3.27 -44.84
N VAL A 531 20.97 -4.25 -44.57
CA VAL A 531 21.02 -4.97 -43.29
C VAL A 531 22.42 -4.85 -42.73
N GLU A 532 22.55 -4.15 -41.60
CA GLU A 532 23.84 -3.99 -40.91
C GLU A 532 23.75 -4.60 -39.51
N ILE A 533 24.55 -5.64 -39.26
CA ILE A 533 24.67 -6.26 -37.94
C ILE A 533 26.11 -6.05 -37.46
N PRO A 534 26.34 -5.21 -36.43
CA PRO A 534 27.68 -4.91 -35.95
C PRO A 534 28.29 -6.10 -35.20
N ASN A 535 29.62 -6.21 -35.21
CA ASN A 535 30.41 -7.20 -34.46
C ASN A 535 30.08 -8.67 -34.78
N THR A 536 29.88 -9.00 -36.06
CA THR A 536 29.63 -10.38 -36.49
C THR A 536 30.94 -11.15 -36.73
N HIS A 537 30.91 -12.46 -36.43
CA HIS A 537 32.01 -13.40 -36.65
C HIS A 537 31.53 -14.56 -37.54
N ARG A 538 32.47 -15.28 -38.16
CA ARG A 538 32.18 -16.35 -39.13
C ARG A 538 31.22 -17.40 -38.56
N ASP A 539 31.47 -17.84 -37.32
CA ASP A 539 30.75 -18.95 -36.68
C ASP A 539 29.33 -18.55 -36.22
N MET A 540 28.97 -17.26 -36.33
CA MET A 540 27.63 -16.80 -36.02
C MET A 540 26.63 -16.99 -37.16
N TRP A 541 27.14 -17.16 -38.38
CA TRP A 541 26.30 -17.30 -39.56
C TRP A 541 25.96 -18.76 -39.79
N GLN A 542 24.67 -19.03 -39.88
CA GLN A 542 24.14 -20.33 -40.29
C GLN A 542 24.68 -20.73 -41.67
N SER A 543 24.60 -22.03 -41.94
CA SER A 543 24.90 -22.58 -43.26
C SER A 543 23.97 -21.98 -44.32
N ALA A 544 24.48 -21.79 -45.54
CA ALA A 544 23.67 -21.33 -46.65
C ALA A 544 22.57 -22.35 -46.97
N ASP A 545 21.31 -21.89 -46.95
CA ASP A 545 20.18 -22.67 -47.38
C ASP A 545 19.80 -22.23 -48.81
N GLU A 546 20.23 -23.02 -49.79
CA GLU A 546 20.00 -22.76 -51.22
C GLU A 546 18.52 -22.92 -51.62
N THR A 547 17.65 -23.37 -50.70
CA THR A 547 16.21 -23.57 -50.96
C THR A 547 15.33 -22.43 -50.45
N LEU A 548 15.92 -21.40 -49.82
CA LEU A 548 15.18 -20.25 -49.33
C LEU A 548 14.57 -19.42 -50.48
N GLY A 549 13.24 -19.33 -50.54
CA GLY A 549 12.53 -18.48 -51.49
C GLY A 549 12.58 -16.99 -51.15
N GLU A 550 12.30 -16.13 -52.14
CA GLU A 550 12.32 -14.67 -51.99
C GLU A 550 11.42 -14.15 -50.85
N ASP A 551 10.23 -14.74 -50.67
CA ASP A 551 9.30 -14.37 -49.60
C ASP A 551 9.89 -14.64 -48.19
N ALA A 552 10.67 -15.72 -48.05
CA ALA A 552 11.34 -16.03 -46.79
C ALA A 552 12.44 -15.01 -46.49
N VAL A 553 13.22 -14.61 -47.50
CA VAL A 553 14.22 -13.55 -47.37
C VAL A 553 13.57 -12.23 -46.98
N LYS A 554 12.42 -11.87 -47.59
CA LYS A 554 11.66 -10.67 -47.24
C LYS A 554 11.19 -10.69 -45.78
N SER A 555 10.68 -11.84 -45.30
CA SER A 555 10.29 -12.03 -43.90
C SER A 555 11.48 -11.85 -42.93
N LEU A 556 12.67 -12.32 -43.31
CA LEU A 556 13.89 -12.10 -42.51
C LEU A 556 14.25 -10.61 -42.40
N VAL A 557 14.12 -9.85 -43.49
CA VAL A 557 14.36 -8.39 -43.51
C VAL A 557 13.32 -7.63 -42.67
N GLU A 558 12.05 -8.03 -42.75
CA GLU A 558 10.99 -7.45 -41.91
C GLU A 558 11.22 -7.72 -40.42
N ASN A 559 11.66 -8.93 -40.07
CA ASN A 559 12.04 -9.27 -38.70
C ASN A 559 13.27 -8.49 -38.23
N HIS A 560 14.27 -8.30 -39.09
CA HIS A 560 15.43 -7.46 -38.80
C HIS A 560 15.00 -6.02 -38.46
N SER A 561 14.12 -5.43 -39.27
CA SER A 561 13.59 -4.06 -39.03
C SER A 561 12.85 -3.95 -37.69
N ARG A 562 12.15 -5.01 -37.27
CA ARG A 562 11.50 -5.07 -35.95
C ARG A 562 12.52 -5.17 -34.81
N PHE A 563 13.66 -5.85 -35.02
CA PHE A 563 14.74 -5.86 -34.04
C PHE A 563 15.36 -4.48 -33.86
N GLU A 564 15.54 -3.72 -34.95
CA GLU A 564 15.98 -2.32 -34.87
C GLU A 564 15.04 -1.46 -34.03
N ASP A 565 13.72 -1.58 -34.23
CA ASP A 565 12.71 -0.86 -33.43
C ASP A 565 12.79 -1.26 -31.94
N ILE A 566 12.93 -2.54 -31.61
CA ILE A 566 13.09 -3.01 -30.22
C ILE A 566 14.39 -2.47 -29.60
N VAL A 567 15.50 -2.47 -30.35
CA VAL A 567 16.79 -1.93 -29.89
C VAL A 567 16.67 -0.44 -29.61
N MET A 568 16.02 0.31 -30.51
CA MET A 568 15.73 1.73 -30.32
C MET A 568 14.87 1.96 -29.07
N ARG A 569 13.77 1.21 -28.92
CA ARG A 569 12.89 1.31 -27.75
C ARG A 569 13.58 0.91 -26.45
N THR A 570 14.49 -0.05 -26.49
CA THR A 570 15.32 -0.45 -25.34
C THR A 570 16.21 0.72 -24.90
N LYS A 571 16.91 1.36 -25.84
CA LYS A 571 17.74 2.55 -25.56
C LYS A 571 16.90 3.70 -25.01
N GLN A 572 15.79 4.06 -25.67
CA GLN A 572 14.86 5.09 -25.18
C GLN A 572 14.31 4.77 -23.78
N SER A 573 13.98 3.52 -23.51
CA SER A 573 13.45 3.10 -22.21
C SER A 573 14.49 3.24 -21.10
N SER A 574 15.76 3.01 -21.42
CA SER A 574 16.89 3.24 -20.53
C SER A 574 17.11 4.74 -20.30
N ASP A 575 17.22 5.52 -21.38
CA ASP A 575 17.52 6.95 -21.33
C ASP A 575 16.43 7.75 -20.60
N TRP A 576 15.16 7.38 -20.78
CA TRP A 576 14.02 8.06 -20.16
C TRP A 576 13.72 7.55 -18.74
N GLY A 577 14.45 6.55 -18.24
CA GLY A 577 14.20 5.96 -16.93
C GLY A 577 12.77 5.39 -16.82
N ARG A 578 12.29 4.71 -17.87
CA ARG A 578 10.93 4.16 -17.91
C ARG A 578 10.69 3.18 -16.76
N SER A 579 9.46 3.17 -16.25
CA SER A 579 9.04 2.24 -15.21
C SER A 579 9.06 0.79 -15.71
N ALA A 580 9.11 -0.17 -14.79
CA ALA A 580 9.03 -1.61 -15.09
C ALA A 580 7.84 -1.96 -15.99
N ALA A 581 6.67 -1.41 -15.69
CA ALA A 581 5.46 -1.62 -16.47
C ALA A 581 5.62 -1.09 -17.90
N ALA A 582 6.25 0.08 -18.07
CA ALA A 582 6.54 0.61 -19.39
C ALA A 582 7.60 -0.23 -20.13
N TRP A 583 8.62 -0.75 -19.45
CA TRP A 583 9.55 -1.73 -20.03
C TRP A 583 8.83 -3.01 -20.46
N ASN A 584 7.92 -3.52 -19.64
CA ASN A 584 7.11 -4.70 -19.94
C ASN A 584 6.25 -4.47 -21.19
N SER A 585 5.53 -3.36 -21.28
CA SER A 585 4.67 -3.07 -22.42
C SER A 585 5.42 -2.70 -23.70
N HIS A 586 6.55 -1.98 -23.61
CA HIS A 586 7.25 -1.45 -24.78
C HIS A 586 8.42 -2.31 -25.27
N VAL A 587 8.98 -3.17 -24.42
CA VAL A 587 10.19 -3.96 -24.73
C VAL A 587 9.97 -5.44 -24.43
N HIS A 588 9.73 -5.83 -23.17
CA HIS A 588 9.76 -7.26 -22.80
C HIS A 588 8.62 -8.08 -23.39
N TYR A 589 7.36 -7.64 -23.27
CA TYR A 589 6.22 -8.36 -23.85
C TYR A 589 6.28 -8.39 -25.39
N PRO A 590 6.63 -7.30 -26.10
CA PRO A 590 6.89 -7.37 -27.54
C PRO A 590 7.95 -8.39 -27.94
N ILE A 591 9.06 -8.49 -27.19
CA ILE A 591 10.10 -9.52 -27.42
C ILE A 591 9.51 -10.92 -27.23
N LEU A 592 8.83 -11.17 -26.11
CA LEU A 592 8.22 -12.47 -25.84
C LEU A 592 7.18 -12.85 -26.90
N HIS A 593 6.31 -11.91 -27.28
CA HIS A 593 5.29 -12.12 -28.29
C HIS A 593 5.89 -12.39 -29.67
N MET A 594 7.04 -11.80 -29.98
CA MET A 594 7.72 -11.96 -31.26
C MET A 594 8.57 -13.23 -31.32
N LEU A 595 9.26 -13.59 -30.24
CA LEU A 595 10.31 -14.61 -30.25
C LEU A 595 9.88 -15.94 -29.60
N ALA A 596 8.97 -15.91 -28.62
CA ALA A 596 8.56 -17.10 -27.88
C ALA A 596 7.17 -17.63 -28.29
N LYS A 597 6.39 -16.83 -29.01
CA LYS A 597 5.05 -17.23 -29.46
C LYS A 597 5.15 -18.19 -30.64
N THR A 598 4.62 -19.39 -30.49
CA THR A 598 4.45 -20.38 -31.56
C THR A 598 2.97 -20.74 -31.67
N LEU A 599 2.64 -21.75 -32.50
CA LEU A 599 1.29 -22.32 -32.49
C LEU A 599 0.99 -23.11 -31.20
N SER A 600 2.02 -23.54 -30.47
CA SER A 600 1.91 -24.37 -29.28
C SER A 600 2.47 -23.72 -28.01
N VAL A 601 3.10 -22.55 -28.08
CA VAL A 601 3.62 -21.81 -26.92
C VAL A 601 3.10 -20.37 -26.94
N MET A 602 2.53 -19.93 -25.82
CA MET A 602 1.98 -18.59 -25.64
C MET A 602 2.62 -17.89 -24.45
N PRO A 603 3.19 -16.68 -24.61
CA PRO A 603 3.63 -15.86 -23.50
C PRO A 603 2.42 -15.21 -22.80
N GLU A 604 2.35 -15.36 -21.49
CA GLU A 604 1.25 -14.86 -20.66
C GLU A 604 1.76 -13.93 -19.56
N ASP A 605 1.07 -12.81 -19.37
CA ASP A 605 1.25 -11.94 -18.20
C ASP A 605 0.57 -12.62 -17.00
N ILE A 606 1.36 -12.90 -15.97
CA ILE A 606 0.90 -13.59 -14.77
C ILE A 606 1.10 -12.75 -13.51
N THR A 607 1.27 -11.43 -13.67
CA THR A 607 1.43 -10.48 -12.56
C THR A 607 0.24 -10.45 -11.60
N SER A 608 -0.94 -10.92 -12.05
CA SER A 608 -2.15 -11.06 -11.22
C SER A 608 -2.43 -12.51 -10.76
N ALA A 609 -1.63 -13.49 -11.18
CA ALA A 609 -1.88 -14.90 -10.89
C ALA A 609 -1.56 -15.22 -9.42
N ARG A 610 -2.44 -15.97 -8.76
CA ARG A 610 -2.28 -16.40 -7.35
C ARG A 610 -2.04 -17.89 -7.24
N ILE A 611 -1.18 -18.30 -6.31
CA ILE A 611 -0.96 -19.71 -5.98
C ILE A 611 -2.21 -20.25 -5.26
N VAL A 612 -2.77 -21.36 -5.74
CA VAL A 612 -3.91 -22.05 -5.13
C VAL A 612 -3.52 -22.48 -3.71
N PRO A 613 -4.38 -22.29 -2.68
CA PRO A 613 -4.03 -22.52 -1.29
C PRO A 613 -3.32 -23.85 -0.99
N ARG A 614 -3.75 -24.96 -1.62
CA ARG A 614 -3.18 -26.30 -1.41
C ARG A 614 -1.75 -26.50 -1.94
N PHE A 615 -1.25 -25.57 -2.75
CA PHE A 615 0.12 -25.62 -3.29
C PHE A 615 1.02 -24.54 -2.70
N ARG A 616 0.54 -23.79 -1.70
CA ARG A 616 1.35 -22.81 -1.02
C ARG A 616 2.32 -23.53 -0.10
N THR A 617 3.60 -23.25 -0.26
CA THR A 617 4.65 -23.75 0.63
C THR A 617 4.47 -23.18 2.03
N CYS A 618 4.73 -24.00 3.05
CA CYS A 618 4.67 -23.60 4.46
C CYS A 618 6.06 -23.52 5.08
N PHE A 619 6.25 -22.70 6.13
CA PHE A 619 7.49 -22.74 6.91
C PHE A 619 7.53 -23.96 7.85
N ILE A 620 8.61 -24.72 7.82
CA ILE A 620 8.94 -25.70 8.88
C ILE A 620 9.46 -24.90 10.08
N THR A 621 8.72 -24.96 11.18
CA THR A 621 9.23 -24.58 12.50
C THR A 621 9.88 -25.82 13.09
N ILE A 622 11.21 -25.83 13.17
CA ILE A 622 11.92 -26.78 14.02
C ILE A 622 12.09 -26.03 15.33
N ASP A 623 11.40 -26.48 16.38
CA ASP A 623 11.70 -26.05 17.74
C ASP A 623 13.10 -26.57 18.08
N ASP A 624 14.01 -25.67 18.42
CA ASP A 624 15.45 -25.94 18.62
C ASP A 624 15.77 -26.76 19.90
N ASP A 625 14.81 -27.52 20.46
CA ASP A 625 14.99 -28.23 21.74
C ASP A 625 14.99 -29.76 21.69
N ASP A 626 14.81 -30.43 20.54
CA ASP A 626 14.86 -31.91 20.49
C ASP A 626 15.75 -32.44 19.35
N VAL A 627 17.07 -32.29 19.53
CA VAL A 627 18.07 -33.15 18.85
C VAL A 627 18.38 -34.33 19.77
N GLU A 628 17.47 -35.28 19.87
CA GLU A 628 17.74 -36.72 20.07
C GLU A 628 16.41 -37.46 20.27
N SER A 629 15.87 -38.03 19.18
CA SER A 629 15.06 -39.27 19.14
C SER A 629 13.95 -39.17 18.10
N ALA A 630 14.23 -39.61 16.86
CA ALA A 630 13.18 -40.04 15.94
C ALA A 630 13.74 -41.00 14.88
N LEU A 631 14.39 -42.08 15.34
CA LEU A 631 14.54 -43.31 14.58
C LEU A 631 13.60 -44.35 15.19
N SER A 632 12.29 -44.28 14.91
CA SER A 632 11.39 -45.45 14.87
C SER A 632 9.92 -45.07 14.65
N THR A 633 9.35 -45.66 13.60
CA THR A 633 7.97 -46.20 13.46
C THR A 633 6.74 -45.32 13.72
N SER A 634 6.01 -45.11 12.62
CA SER A 634 4.55 -45.02 12.46
C SER A 634 3.64 -45.21 13.68
N SER A 635 2.89 -44.17 14.03
CA SER A 635 1.42 -44.17 14.10
C SER A 635 0.90 -42.78 14.46
N HIS A 636 -0.26 -42.44 13.90
CA HIS A 636 -1.05 -41.23 14.10
C HIS A 636 -0.97 -40.59 15.51
N ASP A 637 -0.50 -39.35 15.57
CA ASP A 637 -1.12 -38.26 16.34
C ASP A 637 -0.57 -36.91 15.87
N THR A 638 -1.46 -36.01 15.47
CA THR A 638 -1.15 -34.70 14.86
C THR A 638 -0.75 -33.69 15.94
N SER A 639 0.55 -33.50 16.15
CA SER A 639 1.08 -32.32 16.84
C SER A 639 0.84 -31.06 15.97
N ALA A 640 0.31 -30.02 16.61
CA ALA A 640 -0.09 -28.78 15.96
C ALA A 640 1.13 -27.93 15.57
N THR A 641 1.73 -28.24 14.41
CA THR A 641 2.67 -27.37 13.71
C THR A 641 1.91 -26.19 13.11
N THR A 642 2.30 -24.96 13.48
CA THR A 642 1.70 -23.73 12.95
C THR A 642 2.22 -23.44 11.54
N ASN A 643 1.65 -24.13 10.54
CA ASN A 643 2.02 -23.98 9.14
C ASN A 643 1.55 -22.62 8.59
N THR A 644 2.50 -21.69 8.43
CA THR A 644 2.26 -20.38 7.82
C THR A 644 2.60 -20.44 6.33
N SER A 645 1.60 -20.23 5.47
CA SER A 645 1.77 -20.33 4.01
C SER A 645 2.51 -19.11 3.41
N VAL A 646 3.17 -19.28 2.27
CA VAL A 646 3.95 -18.23 1.57
C VAL A 646 3.43 -18.03 0.14
N GLN A 647 3.31 -16.78 -0.31
CA GLN A 647 2.94 -16.44 -1.70
C GLN A 647 3.77 -15.25 -2.23
N LYS A 648 4.32 -15.38 -3.45
CA LYS A 648 4.99 -14.30 -4.19
C LYS A 648 4.75 -14.41 -5.70
N MET A 649 4.68 -13.26 -6.39
CA MET A 649 4.30 -13.16 -7.81
C MET A 649 5.51 -13.06 -8.76
N VAL A 650 5.36 -13.57 -9.98
CA VAL A 650 6.31 -13.51 -11.12
C VAL A 650 5.64 -12.76 -12.28
N ASP A 651 6.41 -12.23 -13.24
CA ASP A 651 5.88 -11.31 -14.27
C ASP A 651 5.25 -12.05 -15.46
N PHE A 652 5.98 -12.98 -16.09
CA PHE A 652 5.48 -13.72 -17.25
C PHE A 652 5.68 -15.23 -17.11
N ALA A 653 4.88 -15.99 -17.85
CA ALA A 653 5.07 -17.41 -18.06
C ALA A 653 4.99 -17.76 -19.55
N LEU A 654 5.73 -18.77 -19.99
CA LEU A 654 5.47 -19.42 -21.29
C LEU A 654 4.57 -20.63 -21.03
N ALA A 655 3.35 -20.58 -21.57
CA ALA A 655 2.36 -21.62 -21.43
C ALA A 655 2.31 -22.48 -22.70
N LEU A 656 2.29 -23.80 -22.53
CA LEU A 656 2.09 -24.75 -23.60
C LEU A 656 0.59 -24.84 -23.92
N GLU A 657 0.21 -24.49 -25.14
CA GLU A 657 -1.13 -24.71 -25.67
C GLU A 657 -1.30 -26.20 -25.99
N PRO A 658 -2.22 -26.90 -25.30
CA PRO A 658 -2.35 -28.33 -25.44
C PRO A 658 -2.96 -28.69 -26.79
N ASP A 659 -2.37 -29.68 -27.47
CA ASP A 659 -3.01 -30.28 -28.64
C ASP A 659 -4.28 -31.05 -28.26
N LYS A 660 -5.02 -31.57 -29.25
CA LYS A 660 -6.29 -32.27 -29.01
C LYS A 660 -6.20 -33.39 -27.96
N GLN A 661 -5.10 -34.15 -27.95
CA GLN A 661 -4.90 -35.26 -27.03
C GLN A 661 -4.63 -34.73 -25.61
N LEU A 662 -3.66 -33.82 -25.46
CA LEU A 662 -3.32 -33.24 -24.17
C LEU A 662 -4.48 -32.42 -23.60
N ALA A 663 -5.25 -31.71 -24.43
CA ALA A 663 -6.37 -30.89 -23.99
C ALA A 663 -7.50 -31.75 -23.40
N ALA A 664 -7.76 -32.94 -23.99
CA ALA A 664 -8.73 -33.88 -23.45
C ALA A 664 -8.30 -34.42 -22.08
N ILE A 665 -7.01 -34.74 -21.93
CA ILE A 665 -6.39 -35.20 -20.67
C ILE A 665 -6.47 -34.09 -19.61
N VAL A 666 -6.00 -32.88 -19.93
CA VAL A 666 -6.02 -31.72 -19.03
C VAL A 666 -7.43 -31.43 -18.57
N LYS A 667 -8.40 -31.33 -19.49
CA LYS A 667 -9.80 -31.06 -19.16
C LYS A 667 -10.39 -32.13 -18.23
N LYS A 668 -10.10 -33.41 -18.49
CA LYS A 668 -10.55 -34.51 -17.63
C LYS A 668 -9.94 -34.36 -16.23
N TYR A 669 -8.65 -34.03 -16.14
CA TYR A 669 -7.97 -33.84 -14.86
C TYR A 669 -8.50 -32.63 -14.07
N THR A 670 -8.60 -31.46 -14.71
CA THR A 670 -9.01 -30.22 -14.04
C THR A 670 -10.46 -30.22 -13.61
N ASN A 671 -11.32 -31.03 -14.23
CA ASN A 671 -12.72 -31.17 -13.83
C ASN A 671 -12.94 -32.05 -12.59
N LEU A 672 -11.92 -32.80 -12.13
CA LEU A 672 -12.06 -33.68 -10.97
C LEU A 672 -12.10 -32.91 -9.64
N LEU A 673 -11.65 -31.66 -9.63
CA LEU A 673 -11.57 -30.82 -8.43
C LEU A 673 -12.16 -29.44 -8.74
N ALA A 674 -12.88 -28.85 -7.78
CA ALA A 674 -13.44 -27.51 -7.94
C ALA A 674 -12.37 -26.43 -8.23
N ASP A 675 -11.15 -26.63 -7.71
CA ASP A 675 -9.94 -25.83 -7.91
C ASP A 675 -8.90 -26.54 -8.81
N GLY A 676 -9.34 -27.45 -9.67
CA GLY A 676 -8.46 -28.24 -10.53
C GLY A 676 -7.67 -27.38 -11.50
N THR A 677 -6.35 -27.54 -11.48
CA THR A 677 -5.38 -26.86 -12.35
C THR A 677 -4.21 -27.81 -12.63
N VAL A 678 -3.58 -27.65 -13.79
CA VAL A 678 -2.35 -28.39 -14.16
C VAL A 678 -1.06 -27.62 -13.82
N ASN A 679 -1.20 -26.47 -13.15
CA ASN A 679 -0.12 -25.67 -12.61
C ASN A 679 -0.41 -25.38 -11.12
N GLN A 680 0.32 -24.45 -10.50
CA GLN A 680 0.11 -23.99 -9.12
C GLN A 680 -0.96 -22.91 -8.98
N THR A 681 -1.55 -22.42 -10.07
CA THR A 681 -2.51 -21.31 -10.08
C THR A 681 -3.83 -21.67 -10.76
N ALA A 682 -4.95 -21.11 -10.27
CA ALA A 682 -6.26 -21.20 -10.92
C ALA A 682 -6.52 -20.04 -11.90
N TYR A 683 -5.52 -19.20 -12.17
CA TYR A 683 -5.59 -18.13 -13.17
C TYR A 683 -5.99 -18.71 -14.53
N GLY A 684 -7.08 -18.20 -15.13
CA GLY A 684 -7.72 -18.80 -16.30
C GLY A 684 -6.74 -19.19 -17.43
N PRO A 685 -5.86 -18.27 -17.87
CA PRO A 685 -4.83 -18.55 -18.88
C PRO A 685 -3.87 -19.69 -18.52
N LEU A 686 -3.61 -19.98 -17.24
CA LEU A 686 -2.70 -21.05 -16.83
C LEU A 686 -3.43 -22.27 -16.25
N LYS A 687 -4.73 -22.19 -15.96
CA LYS A 687 -5.49 -23.27 -15.32
C LYS A 687 -5.42 -24.58 -16.12
N ASN A 688 -5.53 -24.47 -17.45
CA ASN A 688 -5.62 -25.59 -18.39
C ASN A 688 -4.45 -25.65 -19.39
N ARG A 689 -3.38 -24.88 -19.17
CA ARG A 689 -2.21 -24.82 -20.07
C ARG A 689 -0.93 -24.99 -19.28
N PRO A 690 -0.27 -26.16 -19.35
CA PRO A 690 0.96 -26.41 -18.58
C PRO A 690 2.03 -25.35 -18.86
N ALA A 691 2.62 -24.76 -17.82
CA ALA A 691 3.61 -23.68 -17.96
C ALA A 691 4.90 -24.05 -17.21
N PRO A 692 5.98 -24.41 -17.93
CA PRO A 692 7.26 -24.76 -17.31
C PRO A 692 8.24 -23.58 -17.18
N VAL A 693 8.07 -22.49 -17.94
CA VAL A 693 9.03 -21.37 -17.97
C VAL A 693 8.43 -20.16 -17.30
N PHE A 694 9.12 -19.66 -16.28
CA PHE A 694 8.73 -18.46 -15.53
C PHE A 694 9.77 -17.37 -15.68
N ILE A 695 9.32 -16.14 -15.88
CA ILE A 695 10.17 -14.99 -16.22
C ILE A 695 9.96 -13.89 -15.20
N LYS A 696 11.02 -13.53 -14.47
CA LYS A 696 11.04 -12.39 -13.56
C LYS A 696 11.80 -11.21 -14.18
N ILE A 697 11.19 -10.04 -14.18
CA ILE A 697 11.80 -8.78 -14.59
C ILE A 697 12.28 -8.04 -13.34
N ASN A 698 13.53 -7.59 -13.36
CA ASN A 698 14.11 -6.75 -12.32
C ASN A 698 14.11 -5.30 -12.79
N THR A 699 13.65 -4.43 -11.92
CA THR A 699 13.77 -2.99 -12.03
C THR A 699 15.14 -2.53 -11.55
N TRP A 700 15.53 -1.31 -11.92
CA TRP A 700 16.77 -0.67 -11.46
C TRP A 700 16.83 -0.48 -9.92
N ALA A 701 15.73 -0.71 -9.20
CA ALA A 701 15.63 -0.65 -7.74
C ALA A 701 15.53 -2.04 -7.07
N ASP A 702 15.43 -3.13 -7.84
CA ASP A 702 15.28 -4.48 -7.29
C ASP A 702 16.64 -5.06 -6.90
N ASN A 703 16.71 -5.66 -5.70
CA ASN A 703 17.82 -6.51 -5.32
C ASN A 703 17.70 -7.86 -6.07
N LEU A 704 18.80 -8.37 -6.62
CA LEU A 704 18.86 -9.72 -7.22
C LEU A 704 18.39 -10.83 -6.25
N GLU A 705 18.43 -10.58 -4.94
CA GLU A 705 17.92 -11.49 -3.93
C GLU A 705 16.39 -11.55 -3.91
N THR A 706 15.67 -10.43 -4.11
CA THR A 706 14.21 -10.42 -4.06
C THR A 706 13.57 -11.08 -5.27
N SER A 707 14.18 -10.93 -6.46
CA SER A 707 13.75 -11.62 -7.68
C SER A 707 13.89 -13.13 -7.56
N ASP A 708 14.97 -13.57 -6.91
CA ASP A 708 15.25 -14.98 -6.66
C ASP A 708 14.30 -15.60 -5.67
N VAL A 709 13.91 -14.86 -4.63
CA VAL A 709 12.89 -15.31 -3.69
C VAL A 709 11.53 -15.44 -4.39
N GLN A 710 11.17 -14.54 -5.30
CA GLN A 710 9.92 -14.63 -6.08
C GLN A 710 9.89 -15.84 -7.00
N LEU A 711 10.95 -16.05 -7.79
CA LEU A 711 11.08 -17.23 -8.66
C LEU A 711 11.11 -18.52 -7.84
N GLY A 712 11.84 -18.53 -6.71
CA GLY A 712 11.94 -19.66 -5.80
C GLY A 712 10.59 -20.10 -5.23
N VAL A 713 9.81 -19.18 -4.65
CA VAL A 713 8.46 -19.49 -4.12
C VAL A 713 7.54 -20.00 -5.23
N TRP A 714 7.57 -19.36 -6.40
CA TRP A 714 6.69 -19.72 -7.51
C TRP A 714 6.99 -21.11 -8.07
N VAL A 715 8.28 -21.46 -8.22
CA VAL A 715 8.69 -22.78 -8.71
C VAL A 715 8.49 -23.86 -7.63
N ALA A 716 8.65 -23.54 -6.35
CA ALA A 716 8.35 -24.46 -5.25
C ALA A 716 6.89 -24.91 -5.28
N ALA A 717 5.97 -23.95 -5.43
CA ALA A 717 4.55 -24.23 -5.56
C ALA A 717 4.22 -24.99 -6.86
N TRP A 718 4.94 -24.73 -7.94
CA TRP A 718 4.83 -25.51 -9.18
C TRP A 718 5.23 -26.97 -8.98
N HIS A 719 6.34 -27.22 -8.29
CA HIS A 719 6.78 -28.57 -7.94
C HIS A 719 5.73 -29.29 -7.09
N GLU A 720 5.18 -28.63 -6.06
CA GLU A 720 4.15 -29.26 -5.22
C GLU A 720 2.86 -29.57 -6.00
N SER A 721 2.48 -28.71 -6.97
CA SER A 721 1.37 -29.02 -7.88
C SER A 721 1.63 -30.28 -8.70
N LEU A 722 2.82 -30.43 -9.26
CA LEU A 722 3.20 -31.64 -10.02
C LEU A 722 3.29 -32.88 -9.14
N ARG A 723 3.86 -32.78 -7.93
CA ARG A 723 3.85 -33.89 -6.97
C ARG A 723 2.44 -34.27 -6.57
N SER A 724 1.54 -33.31 -6.40
CA SER A 724 0.12 -33.57 -6.14
C SER A 724 -0.53 -34.36 -7.30
N ILE A 725 -0.25 -33.98 -8.55
CA ILE A 725 -0.70 -34.72 -9.75
C ILE A 725 -0.13 -36.15 -9.74
N MET A 726 1.17 -36.31 -9.50
CA MET A 726 1.87 -37.60 -9.49
C MET A 726 1.39 -38.54 -8.38
N ARG A 727 1.17 -38.02 -7.16
CA ARG A 727 0.64 -38.80 -6.03
C ARG A 727 -0.72 -39.43 -6.37
N ARG A 728 -1.53 -38.77 -7.19
CA ARG A 728 -2.80 -39.35 -7.69
C ARG A 728 -2.60 -40.48 -8.70
N GLY A 729 -1.49 -40.46 -9.45
CA GLY A 729 -1.11 -41.54 -10.35
C GLY A 729 -0.40 -42.71 -9.68
N GLY A 730 -0.24 -42.68 -8.35
CA GLY A 730 0.38 -43.74 -7.55
C GLY A 730 1.91 -43.84 -7.67
N MET A 731 2.56 -42.91 -8.37
CA MET A 731 4.01 -42.90 -8.55
C MET A 731 4.54 -41.46 -8.57
N VAL A 732 5.43 -41.13 -7.64
CA VAL A 732 6.14 -39.83 -7.61
C VAL A 732 7.53 -40.05 -8.23
N GLU A 733 7.75 -39.46 -9.39
CA GLU A 733 9.03 -39.47 -10.11
C GLU A 733 9.70 -38.09 -10.06
N ARG A 734 10.97 -38.01 -10.53
CA ARG A 734 11.69 -36.74 -10.61
C ARG A 734 10.99 -35.79 -11.57
N ILE A 735 10.73 -34.56 -11.12
CA ILE A 735 10.21 -33.50 -11.97
C ILE A 735 11.28 -33.08 -12.99
N ILE A 736 10.88 -32.93 -14.25
CA ILE A 736 11.77 -32.50 -15.32
C ILE A 736 12.39 -31.14 -14.99
N THR A 737 13.68 -30.99 -15.27
CA THR A 737 14.41 -29.74 -15.03
C THR A 737 13.84 -28.63 -15.91
N VAL A 738 13.53 -27.47 -15.32
CA VAL A 738 12.93 -26.34 -16.06
C VAL A 738 13.80 -25.08 -16.06
N PRO A 739 13.81 -24.30 -17.16
CA PRO A 739 14.51 -23.02 -17.19
C PRO A 739 13.67 -21.91 -16.52
N LEU A 740 14.34 -21.06 -15.73
CA LEU A 740 13.80 -19.84 -15.14
C LEU A 740 14.55 -18.65 -15.73
N ILE A 741 13.83 -17.62 -16.16
CA ILE A 741 14.44 -16.46 -16.83
C ILE A 741 14.38 -15.25 -15.89
N GLN A 742 15.48 -14.51 -15.82
CA GLN A 742 15.55 -13.23 -15.14
C GLN A 742 16.04 -12.16 -16.09
N VAL A 743 15.33 -11.03 -16.14
CA VAL A 743 15.61 -9.90 -17.03
C VAL A 743 15.98 -8.69 -16.21
N SER A 744 16.95 -7.89 -16.64
CA SER A 744 17.33 -6.63 -15.98
C SER A 744 17.65 -5.60 -17.06
N GLY A 745 16.77 -4.60 -17.21
CA GLY A 745 16.79 -3.71 -18.38
C GLY A 745 16.72 -4.52 -19.67
N GLY A 746 17.70 -4.38 -20.56
CA GLY A 746 17.78 -5.17 -21.79
C GLY A 746 18.42 -6.55 -21.66
N SER A 747 19.01 -6.91 -20.50
CA SER A 747 19.79 -8.15 -20.34
C SER A 747 18.93 -9.32 -19.86
N TRP A 748 19.00 -10.46 -20.56
CA TRP A 748 18.22 -11.68 -20.24
C TRP A 748 19.15 -12.80 -19.79
N THR A 749 18.86 -13.39 -18.64
CA THR A 749 19.68 -14.46 -18.02
C THR A 749 18.81 -15.67 -17.70
N VAL A 750 19.40 -16.87 -17.74
CA VAL A 750 18.70 -18.13 -17.45
C VAL A 750 19.29 -18.83 -16.23
N LYS A 751 18.42 -19.48 -15.45
CA LYS A 751 18.72 -20.39 -14.33
C LYS A 751 17.99 -21.70 -14.57
N PHE A 752 18.41 -22.77 -13.92
CA PHE A 752 17.74 -24.06 -14.00
C PHE A 752 17.23 -24.49 -12.63
N ALA A 753 15.96 -24.89 -12.56
CA ALA A 753 15.36 -25.50 -11.38
C ALA A 753 15.39 -27.03 -11.52
N VAL A 754 16.15 -27.68 -10.64
CA VAL A 754 16.35 -29.12 -10.61
C VAL A 754 15.63 -29.71 -9.40
N ASP A 755 14.84 -30.76 -9.63
CA ASP A 755 14.25 -31.55 -8.56
C ASP A 755 15.32 -32.43 -7.88
N GLY A 756 15.69 -32.07 -6.65
CA GLY A 756 16.59 -32.82 -5.77
C GLY A 756 15.87 -33.88 -4.90
N GLY A 757 14.60 -34.16 -5.17
CA GLY A 757 13.76 -35.09 -4.42
C GLY A 757 13.10 -34.44 -3.21
N ASN A 758 13.90 -34.05 -2.20
CA ASN A 758 13.39 -33.39 -0.98
C ASN A 758 13.53 -31.87 -1.02
N GLU A 759 14.20 -31.32 -2.03
CA GLU A 759 14.39 -29.89 -2.24
C GLU A 759 14.43 -29.56 -3.73
N VAL A 760 14.32 -28.28 -4.08
CA VAL A 760 14.58 -27.79 -5.44
C VAL A 760 15.90 -27.01 -5.43
N ILE A 761 16.80 -27.37 -6.34
CA ILE A 761 18.09 -26.69 -6.49
C ILE A 761 17.99 -25.74 -7.69
N LEU A 762 18.17 -24.45 -7.42
CA LEU A 762 18.29 -23.40 -8.42
C LEU A 762 19.77 -23.21 -8.76
N TYR A 763 20.20 -23.77 -9.88
CA TYR A 763 21.54 -23.57 -10.39
C TYR A 763 21.63 -22.22 -11.09
N ALA A 764 22.39 -21.32 -10.47
CA ALA A 764 22.64 -19.98 -10.98
C ALA A 764 23.99 -19.95 -11.72
N GLY A 765 23.94 -19.91 -13.04
CA GLY A 765 25.03 -19.37 -13.85
C GLY A 765 24.63 -17.99 -14.32
N HIS A 766 25.53 -17.01 -14.33
CA HIS A 766 25.32 -15.76 -15.07
C HIS A 766 25.38 -16.01 -16.59
N ALA A 767 24.55 -16.92 -17.09
CA ALA A 767 24.41 -17.24 -18.50
C ALA A 767 23.42 -16.26 -19.12
N THR A 768 23.95 -15.14 -19.62
CA THR A 768 23.20 -14.22 -20.46
C THR A 768 22.85 -14.95 -21.76
N ILE A 769 21.55 -15.05 -22.05
CA ILE A 769 21.02 -15.70 -23.27
C ILE A 769 20.70 -14.69 -24.38
N GLY A 770 20.87 -13.39 -24.10
CA GLY A 770 20.79 -12.32 -25.08
C GLY A 770 20.53 -10.95 -24.45
N ASN A 771 20.55 -9.90 -25.28
CA ASN A 771 20.37 -8.52 -24.84
C ASN A 771 19.59 -7.69 -25.87
N SER A 772 18.48 -7.07 -25.46
CA SER A 772 17.62 -6.27 -26.34
C SER A 772 18.18 -4.90 -26.73
N GLY A 773 19.32 -4.49 -26.17
CA GLY A 773 20.01 -3.23 -26.48
C GLY A 773 20.94 -3.30 -27.70
N SER A 774 21.08 -4.46 -28.33
CA SER A 774 21.93 -4.68 -29.51
C SER A 774 21.28 -5.65 -30.50
N LEU A 775 21.57 -5.48 -31.79
CA LEU A 775 21.05 -6.38 -32.84
C LEU A 775 21.54 -7.81 -32.66
N THR A 776 22.84 -8.00 -32.42
CA THR A 776 23.42 -9.32 -32.11
C THR A 776 22.73 -9.97 -30.91
N GLY A 777 22.50 -9.20 -29.84
CA GLY A 777 21.79 -9.69 -28.67
C GLY A 777 20.32 -10.04 -28.95
N MET A 778 19.64 -9.39 -29.89
CA MET A 778 18.29 -9.77 -30.33
C MET A 778 18.28 -11.11 -31.09
N TYR A 779 19.27 -11.37 -31.94
CA TYR A 779 19.42 -12.68 -32.59
C TYR A 779 19.77 -13.78 -31.59
N GLN A 780 20.56 -13.48 -30.55
CA GLN A 780 20.75 -14.40 -29.44
C GLN A 780 19.43 -14.72 -28.74
N LEU A 781 18.61 -13.70 -28.41
CA LEU A 781 17.29 -13.92 -27.82
C LEU A 781 16.39 -14.77 -28.74
N GLN A 782 16.43 -14.54 -30.05
CA GLN A 782 15.64 -15.33 -31.01
C GLN A 782 16.04 -16.80 -30.97
N ALA A 783 17.34 -17.10 -31.03
CA ALA A 783 17.85 -18.47 -30.97
C ALA A 783 17.61 -19.12 -29.59
N ALA A 784 17.73 -18.35 -28.49
CA ALA A 784 17.44 -18.82 -27.14
C ALA A 784 15.97 -19.20 -26.96
N PHE A 785 15.04 -18.32 -27.35
CA PHE A 785 13.61 -18.61 -27.25
C PHE A 785 13.21 -19.76 -28.17
N LYS A 786 13.82 -19.88 -29.36
CA LYS A 786 13.64 -21.06 -30.21
C LYS A 786 14.05 -22.36 -29.50
N ALA A 787 15.22 -22.41 -28.88
CA ALA A 787 15.67 -23.58 -28.13
C ALA A 787 14.72 -23.92 -26.96
N ILE A 788 14.21 -22.90 -26.26
CA ILE A 788 13.26 -23.06 -25.16
C ILE A 788 11.90 -23.57 -25.67
N THR A 789 11.36 -23.01 -26.77
CA THR A 789 10.08 -23.45 -27.35
C THR A 789 10.19 -24.87 -27.91
N ASP A 790 11.29 -25.21 -28.58
CA ASP A 790 11.53 -26.56 -29.11
C ASP A 790 11.58 -27.58 -27.94
N TRP A 791 12.21 -27.21 -26.82
CA TRP A 791 12.21 -28.04 -25.59
C TRP A 791 10.81 -28.16 -24.97
N MET A 792 10.02 -27.08 -24.96
CA MET A 792 8.64 -27.08 -24.45
C MET A 792 7.73 -27.99 -25.29
N GLU A 793 7.84 -27.91 -26.61
CA GLU A 793 7.02 -28.64 -27.58
C GLU A 793 7.41 -30.12 -27.70
N GLY A 794 8.66 -30.47 -27.39
CA GLY A 794 9.17 -31.84 -27.40
C GLY A 794 9.25 -32.46 -25.99
N PRO A 795 10.43 -32.44 -25.35
CA PRO A 795 10.68 -33.07 -24.04
C PRO A 795 9.63 -32.77 -22.96
N PHE A 796 9.29 -31.50 -22.74
CA PHE A 796 8.35 -31.13 -21.68
C PHE A 796 6.93 -31.61 -21.99
N LYS A 797 6.43 -31.37 -23.21
CA LYS A 797 5.10 -31.83 -23.64
C LYS A 797 4.94 -33.33 -23.50
N ALA A 798 5.95 -34.11 -23.93
CA ALA A 798 5.94 -35.56 -23.80
C ALA A 798 5.85 -35.99 -22.33
N TRP A 799 6.66 -35.36 -21.47
CA TRP A 799 6.71 -35.64 -20.04
C TRP A 799 5.38 -35.31 -19.33
N ILE A 800 4.85 -34.09 -19.49
CA ILE A 800 3.63 -33.66 -18.79
C ILE A 800 2.41 -34.47 -19.25
N THR A 801 2.37 -34.88 -20.52
CA THR A 801 1.32 -35.76 -21.05
C THR A 801 1.33 -37.11 -20.34
N GLN A 802 2.50 -37.71 -20.11
CA GLN A 802 2.62 -38.98 -19.38
C GLN A 802 2.20 -38.84 -17.92
N VAL A 803 2.65 -37.78 -17.24
CA VAL A 803 2.31 -37.50 -15.83
C VAL A 803 0.79 -37.38 -15.65
N LEU A 804 0.13 -36.56 -16.47
CA LEU A 804 -1.32 -36.38 -16.39
C LEU A 804 -2.10 -37.64 -16.80
N THR A 805 -1.61 -38.40 -17.79
CA THR A 805 -2.26 -39.66 -18.21
C THR A 805 -2.25 -40.69 -17.08
N ARG A 806 -1.12 -40.85 -16.39
CA ARG A 806 -1.01 -41.77 -15.23
C ARG A 806 -1.94 -41.34 -14.09
N ALA A 807 -2.01 -40.04 -13.80
CA ALA A 807 -2.91 -39.49 -12.78
C ALA A 807 -4.40 -39.76 -13.05
N LEU A 808 -4.78 -39.98 -14.32
CA LEU A 808 -6.14 -40.31 -14.73
C LEU A 808 -6.41 -41.81 -14.86
N ALA A 809 -5.37 -42.66 -14.83
CA ALA A 809 -5.51 -44.10 -14.96
C ALA A 809 -5.92 -44.79 -13.64
N GLN A 810 -5.75 -44.10 -12.50
CA GLN A 810 -6.12 -44.59 -11.16
C GLN A 810 -7.41 -43.95 -10.60
N SER A 811 -8.17 -43.21 -11.43
CA SER A 811 -9.44 -42.55 -11.06
C SER A 811 -10.67 -43.40 -11.37
#